data_AF-A0A0C3P0F0-F1
#
_entry.id   AF-A0A0C3P0F0-F1
#
_cell.length_a   1.000
_cell.length_b   1.000
_cell.length_c   1.000
_cell.angle_alpha   90.00
_cell.angle_beta   90.00
_cell.angle_gamma   90.00
#
_symmetry.space_group_name_H-M   'P 1'
#
loop_
_entity.id
_entity.type
_entity.pdbx_description
1 polymer ?
#
loop_
_entity_poly.entity_id
_entity_poly.type
_entity_poly.pdbx_seq_one_letter_code
_entity_poly.pdbx_strand_id
1 'polypeptide(L)'
;MKTLLQHENVHVRASNGWNPDATDVHAERCRFDGKQSDVVIVRMPSFYTEGPDGEESLKKWMDSNYTKPCKAVGVLYMHNLAFSAGDSNLEVSKHLGAFRRTCRPNLIPSVIRVVPTSYHIPWLSSKRMETSMTQFRRQANDGGVQFCSTSPDGNPFDGKPETAWGIVQELLASCDNGNVGVPRINLADSLYQKFQRWGLVEDIDEAISLAHAASGLCPPGHPDRALSQECLARCPKAKAAQDRSKGAGFGPSFFGSSDIRSLIEDRFFATVENLPPRLLYTPTGVMCNREAQLSYFKRSHQYEQLLLSASLLDSERLQTEVLSAVTDFFQIVMLSHRWGSGEPLLHEIEGEKIYDLGGTDGLAKLQLFCIHALKHHFDWAWSDTCCINRCSSAESDEAFWSLFSWYRRSSLTIVYLSDVSDTDSLASSGWFEQGWTLQELLASPTVLFYRSDWFLYTKNDSTNHKTDPAVLEELQNVTGITKRHLVDFYPGMDDARTRLHWASGRSTTRPEDIAYSLFGIFGVRLPVLYGESVENALGRLLAEIISRSGDVSVLDWVGKPSSFNSCFPADLAPYRVIPQDRSTPNDSISRSTPVLEKARKLYITLAALPRATFVSRRLVLPSIIHKVTKACQYHIVAPT
;
A
#
# COMPACT_ATOMS: atom_id res chain seq x y z
N MET A 1 -5.23 -6.08 10.30
CA MET A 1 -5.26 -4.61 10.48
C MET A 1 -6.70 -4.17 10.31
N LYS A 2 -7.40 -3.83 11.41
CA LYS A 2 -8.84 -3.50 11.37
C LYS A 2 -9.07 -2.18 10.65
N THR A 3 -9.85 -2.23 9.58
CA THR A 3 -10.18 -1.12 8.69
C THR A 3 -10.92 -0.01 9.45
N LEU A 4 -10.41 1.23 9.37
CA LEU A 4 -11.19 2.43 9.66
C LEU A 4 -12.35 2.48 8.66
N LEU A 5 -13.58 2.27 9.11
CA LEU A 5 -14.77 2.49 8.30
C LEU A 5 -15.21 3.94 8.53
N GLN A 6 -14.79 4.83 7.62
CA GLN A 6 -15.33 6.19 7.53
C GLN A 6 -16.81 6.12 7.20
N HIS A 7 -17.66 6.75 8.00
CA HIS A 7 -19.05 7.00 7.61
C HIS A 7 -19.48 8.40 8.05
N GLU A 8 -19.93 9.18 7.06
CA GLU A 8 -20.38 10.56 7.14
C GLU A 8 -19.26 11.61 7.24
N ASN A 9 -18.85 12.12 6.08
CA ASN A 9 -18.34 13.48 5.99
C ASN A 9 -19.51 14.44 6.20
N VAL A 10 -19.61 15.07 7.37
CA VAL A 10 -20.38 16.31 7.49
C VAL A 10 -19.54 17.40 6.81
N HIS A 11 -19.54 17.40 5.47
CA HIS A 11 -18.87 18.42 4.68
C HIS A 11 -19.76 19.65 4.55
N VAL A 12 -19.42 20.70 5.28
CA VAL A 12 -19.45 22.05 4.70
C VAL A 12 -18.22 22.13 3.78
N ARG A 13 -18.41 22.35 2.46
CA ARG A 13 -17.29 22.51 1.49
C ARG A 13 -16.40 23.68 1.95
N ALA A 14 -15.07 23.61 1.87
CA ALA A 14 -14.34 23.60 0.59
C ALA A 14 -12.86 23.15 0.67
N SER A 15 -12.36 22.75 -0.52
CA SER A 15 -10.98 22.63 -1.06
C SER A 15 -9.79 22.23 -0.16
N ASN A 16 -9.15 21.15 -0.61
CA ASN A 16 -7.92 20.50 -0.15
C ASN A 16 -6.77 21.43 0.28
N GLY A 17 -6.10 21.03 1.37
CA GLY A 17 -4.71 21.40 1.67
C GLY A 17 -4.52 22.05 3.03
N TRP A 18 -3.52 21.59 3.77
CA TRP A 18 -3.07 22.14 5.06
C TRP A 18 -2.80 23.64 4.93
N ASN A 19 -3.68 24.49 5.48
CA ASN A 19 -3.49 25.93 5.53
C ASN A 19 -3.74 26.45 6.97
N PRO A 20 -2.77 27.12 7.63
CA PRO A 20 -2.98 27.77 8.93
C PRO A 20 -4.05 28.88 8.92
N ASP A 21 -4.53 29.27 7.74
CA ASP A 21 -5.64 30.21 7.55
C ASP A 21 -7.03 29.52 7.50
N ALA A 22 -7.14 28.28 7.98
CA ALA A 22 -8.40 27.55 7.99
C ALA A 22 -9.45 28.29 8.85
N THR A 23 -10.59 28.62 8.23
CA THR A 23 -11.67 29.42 8.84
C THR A 23 -12.80 28.61 9.45
N ASP A 24 -12.81 27.28 9.27
CA ASP A 24 -13.99 26.43 9.49
C ASP A 24 -13.69 25.13 10.26
N VAL A 25 -14.68 24.64 11.01
CA VAL A 25 -14.62 23.41 11.82
C VAL A 25 -14.91 22.17 10.97
N HIS A 26 -14.02 21.17 11.00
CA HIS A 26 -14.17 19.92 10.25
C HIS A 26 -14.33 18.72 11.19
N ALA A 27 -15.47 18.03 11.14
CA ALA A 27 -15.75 16.87 11.97
C ALA A 27 -15.94 15.60 11.14
N GLU A 28 -15.35 14.50 11.59
CA GLU A 28 -15.38 13.21 10.91
C GLU A 28 -15.79 12.11 11.91
N ARG A 29 -16.89 11.42 11.63
CA ARG A 29 -17.37 10.33 12.47
C ARG A 29 -16.83 8.99 11.95
N CYS A 30 -16.16 8.27 12.83
CA CYS A 30 -15.50 7.00 12.56
C CYS A 30 -16.17 5.89 13.36
N ARG A 31 -16.47 4.77 12.70
CA ARG A 31 -16.98 3.56 13.36
C ARG A 31 -16.01 2.41 13.07
N PHE A 32 -15.73 1.59 14.07
CA PHE A 32 -14.74 0.52 13.95
C PHE A 32 -15.41 -0.85 13.90
N ASP A 33 -14.93 -1.71 13.01
CA ASP A 33 -15.54 -3.01 12.77
C ASP A 33 -15.48 -3.90 14.02
N GLY A 34 -16.66 -4.31 14.49
CA GLY A 34 -16.86 -5.05 15.74
C GLY A 34 -16.90 -4.22 17.03
N LYS A 35 -17.05 -2.90 16.99
CA LYS A 35 -17.38 -2.06 18.17
C LYS A 35 -18.64 -1.22 17.94
N GLN A 36 -19.43 -1.04 19.01
CA GLN A 36 -20.61 -0.15 19.01
C GLN A 36 -20.27 1.34 19.25
N SER A 37 -19.00 1.67 19.54
CA SER A 37 -18.60 3.02 19.93
C SER A 37 -18.33 3.90 18.69
N ASP A 38 -19.13 4.97 18.53
CA ASP A 38 -18.94 6.00 17.51
C ASP A 38 -17.85 6.98 17.98
N VAL A 39 -16.78 7.14 17.20
CA VAL A 39 -15.71 8.11 17.49
C VAL A 39 -15.89 9.31 16.57
N VAL A 40 -15.79 10.55 17.08
CA VAL A 40 -15.86 11.75 16.23
C VAL A 40 -14.54 12.51 16.35
N ILE A 41 -13.80 12.58 15.24
CA ILE A 41 -12.55 13.32 15.12
C ILE A 41 -12.90 14.72 14.63
N VAL A 42 -12.56 15.75 15.40
CA VAL A 42 -12.90 17.13 15.05
C VAL A 42 -11.63 17.96 14.90
N ARG A 43 -11.38 18.48 13.69
CA ARG A 43 -10.31 19.43 13.35
C ARG A 43 -10.85 20.85 13.46
N MET A 44 -10.10 21.73 14.11
CA MET A 44 -10.52 23.10 14.43
C MET A 44 -9.66 24.16 13.75
N PRO A 45 -10.24 25.33 13.40
CA PRO A 45 -9.45 26.53 13.17
C PRO A 45 -8.74 26.93 14.46
N SER A 46 -7.62 27.63 14.35
CA SER A 46 -6.86 28.10 15.51
C SER A 46 -7.68 29.09 16.33
N PHE A 47 -7.65 28.97 17.66
CA PHE A 47 -8.35 29.90 18.54
C PHE A 47 -7.76 31.32 18.53
N TYR A 48 -6.51 31.50 18.07
CA TYR A 48 -5.75 32.75 18.30
C TYR A 48 -4.82 33.19 17.15
N THR A 49 -4.99 32.71 15.91
CA THR A 49 -4.26 33.23 14.72
C THR A 49 -5.20 34.03 13.81
N GLU A 50 -4.69 35.07 13.14
CA GLU A 50 -5.51 36.04 12.38
C GLU A 50 -6.49 35.35 11.41
N GLY A 51 -7.79 35.42 11.73
CA GLY A 51 -8.86 34.65 11.12
C GLY A 51 -10.13 34.69 12.00
N PRO A 52 -11.26 34.08 11.57
CA PRO A 52 -12.51 34.11 12.33
C PRO A 52 -12.38 33.42 13.69
N ASP A 53 -13.16 33.86 14.69
CA ASP A 53 -13.07 33.39 16.07
C ASP A 53 -13.35 31.87 16.16
N GLY A 54 -12.28 31.11 16.39
CA GLY A 54 -12.34 29.65 16.54
C GLY A 54 -13.17 29.20 17.73
N GLU A 55 -13.27 30.02 18.79
CA GLU A 55 -14.14 29.73 19.94
C GLU A 55 -15.62 29.81 19.53
N GLU A 56 -16.02 30.87 18.81
CA GLU A 56 -17.40 31.03 18.34
C GLU A 56 -17.80 29.96 17.32
N SER A 57 -16.88 29.61 16.41
CA SER A 57 -17.08 28.60 15.36
C SER A 57 -17.31 27.20 15.95
N LEU A 58 -16.50 26.81 16.94
CA LEU A 58 -16.66 25.54 17.65
C LEU A 58 -17.95 25.50 18.47
N LYS A 59 -18.30 26.61 19.15
CA LYS A 59 -19.54 26.69 19.93
C LYS A 59 -20.78 26.45 19.07
N LYS A 60 -20.86 27.16 17.93
CA LYS A 60 -21.97 27.04 16.97
C LYS A 60 -22.08 25.62 16.40
N TRP A 61 -20.94 24.99 16.13
CA TRP A 61 -20.91 23.61 15.65
C TRP A 61 -21.38 22.61 16.71
N MET A 62 -20.89 22.71 17.95
CA MET A 62 -21.31 21.83 19.04
C MET A 62 -22.81 21.96 19.35
N ASP A 63 -23.31 23.20 19.38
CA ASP A 63 -24.73 23.49 19.64
C ASP A 63 -25.66 22.89 18.57
N SER A 64 -25.18 22.77 17.33
CA SER A 64 -25.95 22.24 16.19
C SER A 64 -25.87 20.72 16.05
N ASN A 65 -24.81 20.08 16.54
CA ASN A 65 -24.52 18.67 16.24
C ASN A 65 -24.65 17.72 17.46
N TYR A 66 -24.56 18.23 18.69
CA TYR A 66 -24.70 17.41 19.90
C TYR A 66 -26.01 17.71 20.64
N THR A 67 -27.08 17.02 20.25
CA THR A 67 -28.42 17.14 20.84
C THR A 67 -28.72 16.11 21.93
N LYS A 68 -27.78 15.19 22.22
CA LYS A 68 -27.87 14.15 23.26
C LYS A 68 -26.59 14.11 24.11
N PRO A 69 -26.67 13.77 25.41
CA PRO A 69 -25.50 13.67 26.27
C PRO A 69 -24.60 12.49 25.87
N CYS A 70 -23.30 12.76 25.67
CA CYS A 70 -22.28 11.75 25.34
C CYS A 70 -21.88 10.94 26.58
N LYS A 71 -21.70 9.62 26.44
CA LYS A 71 -21.38 8.70 27.56
C LYS A 71 -19.94 8.83 28.08
N ALA A 72 -19.00 9.18 27.20
CA ALA A 72 -17.61 9.52 27.51
C ALA A 72 -17.08 10.41 26.37
N VAL A 73 -16.19 11.34 26.68
CA VAL A 73 -15.57 12.23 25.68
C VAL A 73 -14.07 12.25 25.96
N GLY A 74 -13.29 11.93 24.92
CA GLY A 74 -11.83 12.02 24.90
C GLY A 74 -11.38 13.02 23.84
N VAL A 75 -10.51 13.96 24.20
CA VAL A 75 -9.99 14.96 23.25
C VAL A 75 -8.52 14.69 22.96
N LEU A 76 -8.18 14.65 21.67
CA LEU A 76 -6.80 14.53 21.18
C LEU A 76 -6.34 15.89 20.63
N TYR A 77 -5.42 16.54 21.34
CA TYR A 77 -4.87 17.83 20.93
C TYR A 77 -3.50 17.64 20.28
N MET A 78 -3.34 18.00 19.01
CA MET A 78 -2.06 17.91 18.28
C MET A 78 -1.33 19.26 18.36
N HIS A 79 -0.12 19.28 18.91
CA HIS A 79 0.64 20.50 19.11
C HIS A 79 1.97 20.46 18.34
N ASN A 80 2.30 21.47 17.54
CA ASN A 80 3.54 21.51 16.78
C ASN A 80 4.68 22.16 17.58
N LEU A 81 5.71 21.38 17.88
CA LEU A 81 6.87 21.82 18.66
C LEU A 81 7.85 22.71 17.89
N ALA A 82 7.67 22.86 16.57
CA ALA A 82 8.63 23.52 15.68
C ALA A 82 8.60 25.07 15.72
N PHE A 83 7.55 25.67 16.30
CA PHE A 83 7.40 27.13 16.39
C PHE A 83 7.98 27.68 17.71
N SER A 84 8.38 28.97 17.72
CA SER A 84 9.20 29.54 18.78
C SER A 84 8.59 29.37 20.18
N ALA A 85 9.39 28.88 21.14
CA ALA A 85 8.97 28.58 22.51
C ALA A 85 8.45 29.78 23.34
N GLY A 86 8.53 30.99 22.79
CA GLY A 86 8.02 32.23 23.38
C GLY A 86 6.74 32.76 22.74
N ASP A 87 6.16 32.05 21.77
CA ASP A 87 4.91 32.48 21.14
C ASP A 87 3.72 32.22 22.08
N SER A 88 3.22 33.31 22.68
CA SER A 88 2.10 33.24 23.62
C SER A 88 0.80 32.75 22.97
N ASN A 89 0.69 32.72 21.63
CA ASN A 89 -0.46 32.19 20.91
C ASN A 89 -0.40 30.67 20.73
N LEU A 90 0.70 30.01 21.13
CA LEU A 90 0.88 28.56 21.06
C LEU A 90 0.92 27.90 22.44
N GLU A 91 0.64 28.64 23.52
CA GLU A 91 0.57 28.07 24.88
C GLU A 91 -0.57 27.06 25.01
N VAL A 92 -0.24 25.81 25.39
CA VAL A 92 -1.22 24.73 25.57
C VAL A 92 -2.31 25.13 26.58
N SER A 93 -1.92 25.84 27.64
CA SER A 93 -2.81 26.32 28.69
C SER A 93 -3.87 27.29 28.17
N LYS A 94 -3.52 28.19 27.24
CA LYS A 94 -4.48 29.14 26.63
C LYS A 94 -5.48 28.44 25.73
N HIS A 95 -5.02 27.55 24.85
CA HIS A 95 -5.90 26.77 23.96
C HIS A 95 -6.84 25.84 24.75
N LEU A 96 -6.34 25.25 25.83
CA LEU A 96 -7.17 24.45 26.73
C LEU A 96 -8.20 25.31 27.48
N GLY A 97 -7.81 26.52 27.90
CA GLY A 97 -8.69 27.50 28.52
C GLY A 97 -9.81 27.94 27.60
N ALA A 98 -9.49 28.22 26.33
CA ALA A 98 -10.45 28.50 25.26
C ALA A 98 -11.48 27.39 25.15
N PHE A 99 -11.01 26.17 24.92
CA PHE A 99 -11.84 24.99 24.76
C PHE A 99 -12.77 24.74 25.95
N ARG A 100 -12.27 24.89 27.18
CA ARG A 100 -13.09 24.73 28.41
C ARG A 100 -14.19 25.78 28.52
N ARG A 101 -13.97 27.01 28.06
CA ARG A 101 -15.01 28.07 28.01
C ARG A 101 -16.02 27.83 26.90
N THR A 102 -15.59 27.23 25.78
CA THR A 102 -16.45 26.94 24.63
C THR A 102 -17.37 25.74 24.85
N CYS A 103 -16.94 24.74 25.62
CA CYS A 103 -17.73 23.52 25.87
C CYS A 103 -18.88 23.75 26.88
N ARG A 104 -20.05 23.14 26.62
CA ARG A 104 -21.17 23.14 27.58
C ARG A 104 -20.79 22.40 28.86
N PRO A 105 -21.26 22.81 30.06
CA PRO A 105 -20.88 22.21 31.34
C PRO A 105 -21.09 20.69 31.44
N ASN A 106 -22.11 20.16 30.76
CA ASN A 106 -22.46 18.74 30.78
C ASN A 106 -21.76 17.89 29.68
N LEU A 107 -20.87 18.51 28.90
CA LEU A 107 -20.11 17.90 27.80
C LEU A 107 -18.59 18.07 27.99
N ILE A 108 -18.15 18.44 29.20
CA ILE A 108 -16.72 18.55 29.52
C ILE A 108 -16.10 17.15 29.43
N PRO A 109 -15.01 16.96 28.66
CA PRO A 109 -14.36 15.66 28.52
C PRO A 109 -13.86 15.13 29.85
N SER A 110 -14.09 13.84 30.10
CA SER A 110 -13.54 13.16 31.28
C SER A 110 -12.05 12.88 31.13
N VAL A 111 -11.54 12.84 29.89
CA VAL A 111 -10.13 12.59 29.57
C VAL A 111 -9.68 13.51 28.45
N ILE A 112 -8.59 14.26 28.68
CA ILE A 112 -7.93 15.07 27.64
C ILE A 112 -6.51 14.52 27.46
N ARG A 113 -6.10 14.30 26.22
CA ARG A 113 -4.76 13.84 25.82
C ARG A 113 -4.14 14.83 24.85
N VAL A 114 -2.88 15.20 25.10
CA VAL A 114 -2.11 16.03 24.14
C VAL A 114 -1.01 15.20 23.51
N VAL A 115 -0.91 15.28 22.18
CA VAL A 115 0.11 14.62 21.37
C VAL A 115 1.00 15.69 20.70
N PRO A 116 2.30 15.72 21.04
CA PRO A 116 3.25 16.58 20.36
C PRO A 116 3.52 16.06 18.95
N THR A 117 3.70 16.98 18.00
CA THR A 117 4.01 16.73 16.60
C THR A 117 5.25 17.55 16.20
N SER A 118 6.06 17.02 15.29
CA SER A 118 7.25 17.71 14.78
C SER A 118 7.20 17.73 13.25
N TYR A 119 6.43 18.65 12.68
CA TYR A 119 6.26 18.74 11.23
C TYR A 119 7.27 19.75 10.64
N HIS A 120 8.00 19.33 9.61
CA HIS A 120 8.76 20.15 8.64
C HIS A 120 10.12 20.81 8.96
N ILE A 121 10.90 20.40 9.99
CA ILE A 121 12.27 20.93 10.11
C ILE A 121 13.31 19.82 10.31
N PRO A 122 14.07 19.43 9.26
CA PRO A 122 15.11 18.40 9.33
C PRO A 122 16.32 18.74 10.23
N TRP A 123 16.36 19.93 10.85
CA TRP A 123 17.56 20.49 11.51
C TRP A 123 17.32 20.99 12.95
N LEU A 124 16.24 20.57 13.61
CA LEU A 124 16.06 20.88 15.04
C LEU A 124 17.11 20.12 15.85
N SER A 125 18.08 20.83 16.44
CA SER A 125 19.09 20.19 17.29
C SER A 125 18.42 19.48 18.47
N SER A 126 18.91 18.29 18.83
CA SER A 126 18.34 17.46 19.90
C SER A 126 18.11 18.25 21.20
N LYS A 127 19.02 19.18 21.51
CA LYS A 127 18.95 20.08 22.67
C LYS A 127 17.76 21.05 22.63
N ARG A 128 17.39 21.56 21.45
CA ARG A 128 16.21 22.43 21.29
C ARG A 128 14.92 21.62 21.39
N MET A 129 14.88 20.43 20.80
CA MET A 129 13.74 19.53 20.90
C MET A 129 13.44 19.14 22.35
N GLU A 130 14.49 18.79 23.11
CA GLU A 130 14.39 18.43 24.52
C GLU A 130 13.91 19.59 25.39
N THR A 131 14.38 20.81 25.12
CA THR A 131 13.95 22.03 25.83
C THR A 131 12.47 22.33 25.55
N SER A 132 12.05 22.28 24.27
CA SER A 132 10.65 22.49 23.88
C SER A 132 9.73 21.43 24.48
N MET A 133 10.14 20.16 24.48
CA MET A 133 9.39 19.06 25.10
C MET A 133 9.27 19.22 26.62
N THR A 134 10.31 19.69 27.29
CA THR A 134 10.30 19.93 28.74
C THR A 134 9.33 21.06 29.11
N GLN A 135 9.36 22.17 28.38
CA GLN A 135 8.44 23.29 28.58
C GLN A 135 6.99 22.88 28.29
N PHE A 136 6.77 22.13 27.22
CA PHE A 136 5.46 21.61 26.85
C PHE A 136 4.88 20.68 27.94
N ARG A 137 5.67 19.75 28.48
CA ARG A 137 5.26 18.88 29.58
C ARG A 137 4.85 19.67 30.82
N ARG A 138 5.58 20.73 31.15
CA ARG A 138 5.23 21.62 32.27
C ARG A 138 3.88 22.31 32.05
N GLN A 139 3.63 22.88 30.87
CA GLN A 139 2.36 23.54 30.55
C GLN A 139 1.16 22.57 30.53
N ALA A 140 1.35 21.34 30.05
CA ALA A 140 0.30 20.31 30.03
C ALA A 140 -0.09 19.86 31.45
N ASN A 141 0.90 19.69 32.34
CA ASN A 141 0.68 19.32 33.73
C ASN A 141 -0.04 20.43 34.52
N ASP A 142 0.36 21.69 34.36
CA ASP A 142 -0.29 22.84 35.01
C ASP A 142 -1.75 23.02 34.53
N GLY A 143 -2.09 22.53 33.32
CA GLY A 143 -3.45 22.53 32.77
C GLY A 143 -4.34 21.34 33.22
N GLY A 144 -3.79 20.37 33.95
CA GLY A 144 -4.50 19.16 34.40
C GLY A 144 -4.81 18.17 33.27
N VAL A 145 -3.91 18.02 32.29
CA VAL A 145 -4.07 17.16 31.12
C VAL A 145 -3.09 15.99 31.17
N GLN A 146 -3.49 14.80 30.72
CA GLN A 146 -2.62 13.62 30.68
C GLN A 146 -1.88 13.56 29.33
N PHE A 147 -0.58 13.25 29.37
CA PHE A 147 0.31 13.21 28.20
C PHE A 147 0.25 11.87 27.45
N CYS A 148 0.38 11.87 26.12
CA CYS A 148 0.47 10.67 25.27
C CYS A 148 1.72 10.75 24.39
N SER A 149 2.68 9.82 24.56
CA SER A 149 3.78 9.60 23.60
C SER A 149 3.75 8.17 23.12
N THR A 150 3.67 7.99 21.81
CA THR A 150 3.52 6.69 21.13
C THR A 150 4.81 5.89 20.97
N SER A 151 5.89 6.33 21.61
CA SER A 151 7.18 5.64 21.63
C SER A 151 7.59 5.46 23.10
N PRO A 152 8.16 4.30 23.48
CA PRO A 152 8.77 4.08 24.79
C PRO A 152 9.77 5.19 25.18
N ASP A 153 10.35 5.86 24.18
CA ASP A 153 11.39 6.89 24.33
C ASP A 153 10.83 8.32 24.44
N GLY A 154 9.50 8.51 24.35
CA GLY A 154 8.86 9.81 24.54
C GLY A 154 8.88 10.75 23.33
N ASN A 155 9.12 10.22 22.13
CA ASN A 155 9.25 11.00 20.89
C ASN A 155 7.91 11.57 20.36
N PRO A 156 7.95 12.69 19.60
CA PRO A 156 6.76 13.29 18.96
C PRO A 156 6.12 12.37 17.91
N PHE A 157 4.83 12.56 17.67
CA PHE A 157 4.08 11.85 16.65
C PHE A 157 4.67 12.12 15.25
N ASP A 158 5.03 11.04 14.56
CA ASP A 158 5.77 11.03 13.29
C ASP A 158 4.86 10.99 12.05
N GLY A 159 3.54 11.06 12.23
CA GLY A 159 2.57 11.07 11.13
C GLY A 159 2.24 9.69 10.56
N LYS A 160 2.83 8.60 11.07
CA LYS A 160 2.59 7.25 10.53
C LYS A 160 1.22 6.69 10.97
N PRO A 161 0.48 6.00 10.07
CA PRO A 161 -0.84 5.44 10.38
C PRO A 161 -0.85 4.46 11.55
N GLU A 162 0.21 3.67 11.72
CA GLU A 162 0.35 2.66 12.77
C GLU A 162 0.44 3.31 14.15
N THR A 163 1.24 4.37 14.26
CA THR A 163 1.41 5.22 15.44
C THR A 163 0.10 5.94 15.77
N ALA A 164 -0.62 6.42 14.75
CA ALA A 164 -1.91 7.09 14.91
C ALA A 164 -2.99 6.15 15.47
N TRP A 165 -2.93 4.88 15.05
CA TRP A 165 -3.85 3.85 15.52
C TRP A 165 -3.64 3.50 17.00
N GLY A 166 -2.39 3.43 17.47
CA GLY A 166 -2.08 3.21 18.89
C GLY A 166 -2.72 4.26 19.81
N ILE A 167 -2.65 5.53 19.42
CA ILE A 167 -3.27 6.65 20.17
C ILE A 167 -4.78 6.49 20.29
N VAL A 168 -5.44 6.15 19.18
CA VAL A 168 -6.89 5.96 19.14
C VAL A 168 -7.32 4.77 20.01
N GLN A 169 -6.52 3.70 20.03
CA GLN A 169 -6.80 2.53 20.86
C GLN A 169 -6.66 2.82 22.36
N GLU A 170 -5.64 3.56 22.79
CA GLU A 170 -5.48 3.98 24.19
C GLU A 170 -6.64 4.87 24.67
N LEU A 171 -7.03 5.85 23.84
CA LEU A 171 -8.19 6.71 24.12
C LEU A 171 -9.45 5.87 24.31
N LEU A 172 -9.71 4.91 23.41
CA LEU A 172 -10.87 4.03 23.51
C LEU A 172 -10.81 3.05 24.69
N ALA A 173 -9.63 2.58 25.08
CA ALA A 173 -9.45 1.71 26.23
C ALA A 173 -9.74 2.44 27.56
N SER A 174 -9.45 3.74 27.62
CA SER A 174 -9.77 4.59 28.78
C SER A 174 -11.25 4.97 28.88
N CYS A 175 -12.04 4.76 27.82
CA CYS A 175 -13.44 5.17 27.72
C CYS A 175 -14.48 4.06 27.96
N ASP A 176 -14.15 2.76 27.80
CA ASP A 176 -15.12 1.65 27.83
C ASP A 176 -14.80 0.60 28.92
N ASN A 177 -15.48 0.67 30.08
CA ASN A 177 -15.32 -0.28 31.20
C ASN A 177 -16.14 -1.60 31.06
N GLY A 178 -16.66 -1.96 29.88
CA GLY A 178 -17.73 -2.98 29.79
C GLY A 178 -17.61 -4.14 28.80
N ASN A 179 -16.76 -4.10 27.76
CA ASN A 179 -16.75 -5.17 26.74
C ASN A 179 -15.41 -5.31 26.01
N VAL A 180 -14.39 -5.79 26.74
CA VAL A 180 -12.97 -5.60 26.35
C VAL A 180 -12.33 -6.82 25.66
N GLY A 181 -13.05 -7.93 25.44
CA GLY A 181 -12.47 -9.17 24.90
C GLY A 181 -12.02 -9.10 23.43
N VAL A 182 -12.89 -8.62 22.54
CA VAL A 182 -12.67 -8.58 21.08
C VAL A 182 -11.52 -7.63 20.64
N PRO A 183 -11.41 -6.38 21.14
CA PRO A 183 -10.26 -5.54 20.78
C PRO A 183 -8.94 -6.10 21.31
N ARG A 184 -8.93 -6.75 22.49
CA ARG A 184 -7.72 -7.34 23.09
C ARG A 184 -7.20 -8.53 22.27
N ILE A 185 -8.07 -9.38 21.74
CA ILE A 185 -7.62 -10.51 20.92
C ILE A 185 -7.05 -10.06 19.56
N ASN A 186 -7.64 -9.03 18.94
CA ASN A 186 -7.12 -8.49 17.67
C ASN A 186 -5.78 -7.75 17.85
N LEU A 187 -5.59 -7.11 19.00
CA LEU A 187 -4.32 -6.51 19.37
C LEU A 187 -3.27 -7.60 19.66
N ALA A 188 -3.65 -8.64 20.42
CA ALA A 188 -2.78 -9.79 20.67
C ALA A 188 -2.30 -10.47 19.38
N ASP A 189 -3.20 -10.68 18.41
CA ASP A 189 -2.84 -11.23 17.09
C ASP A 189 -1.91 -10.30 16.29
N SER A 190 -2.14 -8.99 16.36
CA SER A 190 -1.29 -8.02 15.67
C SER A 190 0.11 -7.94 16.28
N LEU A 191 0.21 -7.98 17.61
CA LEU A 191 1.48 -8.04 18.33
C LEU A 191 2.20 -9.37 18.09
N TYR A 192 1.48 -10.49 17.99
CA TYR A 192 2.06 -11.77 17.58
C TYR A 192 2.61 -11.74 16.15
N GLN A 193 1.89 -11.14 15.20
CA GLN A 193 2.38 -10.96 13.82
C GLN A 193 3.59 -10.02 13.75
N LYS A 194 3.60 -8.96 14.57
CA LYS A 194 4.74 -8.07 14.71
C LYS A 194 5.94 -8.80 15.33
N PHE A 195 5.71 -9.63 16.33
CA PHE A 195 6.71 -10.53 16.90
C PHE A 195 7.29 -11.48 15.85
N GLN A 196 6.46 -12.09 15.00
CA GLN A 196 6.95 -12.96 13.92
C GLN A 196 7.86 -12.23 12.93
N ARG A 197 7.64 -10.92 12.72
CA ARG A 197 8.45 -10.10 11.82
C ARG A 197 9.73 -9.58 12.49
N TRP A 198 9.67 -9.13 13.74
CA TRP A 198 10.73 -8.33 14.37
C TRP A 198 11.36 -8.98 15.60
N GLY A 199 10.78 -10.05 16.14
CA GLY A 199 11.36 -10.85 17.22
C GLY A 199 11.45 -10.16 18.59
N LEU A 200 10.61 -9.17 18.89
CA LEU A 200 10.64 -8.44 20.16
C LEU A 200 9.88 -9.20 21.27
N VAL A 201 10.57 -9.55 22.36
CA VAL A 201 9.99 -10.38 23.45
C VAL A 201 8.83 -9.66 24.16
N GLU A 202 8.89 -8.34 24.23
CA GLU A 202 7.86 -7.49 24.81
C GLU A 202 6.52 -7.62 24.07
N ASP A 203 6.57 -7.68 22.73
CA ASP A 203 5.37 -7.83 21.88
C ASP A 203 4.69 -9.19 22.12
N ILE A 204 5.46 -10.27 22.33
CA ILE A 204 4.88 -11.60 22.59
C ILE A 204 4.39 -11.76 24.04
N ASP A 205 5.03 -11.12 25.01
CA ASP A 205 4.57 -11.09 26.39
C ASP A 205 3.28 -10.31 26.56
N GLU A 206 3.18 -9.18 25.88
CA GLU A 206 1.96 -8.38 25.84
C GLU A 206 0.84 -9.12 25.09
N ALA A 207 1.15 -9.81 23.99
CA ALA A 207 0.19 -10.67 23.29
C ALA A 207 -0.36 -11.80 24.19
N ILE A 208 0.50 -12.45 24.98
CA ILE A 208 0.10 -13.50 25.95
C ILE A 208 -0.79 -12.92 27.05
N SER A 209 -0.41 -11.78 27.62
CA SER A 209 -1.17 -11.10 28.67
C SER A 209 -2.57 -10.69 28.18
N LEU A 210 -2.65 -10.12 26.98
CA LEU A 210 -3.91 -9.73 26.34
C LEU A 210 -4.81 -10.92 26.00
N ALA A 211 -4.23 -12.04 25.58
CA ALA A 211 -4.97 -13.27 25.30
C ALA A 211 -5.53 -13.93 26.58
N HIS A 212 -4.79 -13.90 27.70
CA HIS A 212 -5.29 -14.34 29.01
C HIS A 212 -6.44 -13.47 29.50
N ALA A 213 -6.29 -12.14 29.37
CA ALA A 213 -7.32 -11.18 29.73
C ALA A 213 -8.58 -11.32 28.87
N ALA A 214 -8.45 -11.67 27.58
CA ALA A 214 -9.59 -11.94 26.69
C ALA A 214 -10.31 -13.25 27.06
N SER A 215 -9.56 -14.31 27.38
CA SER A 215 -10.12 -15.63 27.75
C SER A 215 -10.91 -15.60 29.06
N GLY A 216 -10.50 -14.78 30.03
CA GLY A 216 -11.23 -14.57 31.29
C GLY A 216 -12.56 -13.84 31.13
N LEU A 217 -12.78 -13.17 29.99
CA LEU A 217 -13.97 -12.35 29.71
C LEU A 217 -15.00 -13.03 28.80
N CYS A 218 -14.70 -14.19 28.21
CA CYS A 218 -15.59 -14.90 27.28
C CYS A 218 -16.12 -16.21 27.90
N PRO A 219 -17.44 -16.49 27.94
CA PRO A 219 -17.99 -17.74 28.50
C PRO A 219 -17.71 -19.00 27.62
N PRO A 220 -17.82 -20.23 28.17
CA PRO A 220 -17.62 -21.48 27.41
C PRO A 220 -18.59 -21.62 26.23
N GLY A 221 -18.07 -21.88 25.02
CA GLY A 221 -18.85 -22.06 23.78
C GLY A 221 -18.88 -20.86 22.82
N HIS A 222 -18.31 -19.71 23.22
CA HIS A 222 -18.22 -18.53 22.33
C HIS A 222 -17.10 -18.69 21.28
N PRO A 223 -17.31 -18.34 20.00
CA PRO A 223 -16.30 -18.46 18.95
C PRO A 223 -14.98 -17.72 19.28
N ASP A 224 -15.06 -16.55 19.92
CA ASP A 224 -13.87 -15.78 20.32
C ASP A 224 -13.07 -16.40 21.48
N ARG A 225 -13.66 -17.34 22.24
CA ARG A 225 -12.92 -18.12 23.25
C ARG A 225 -11.99 -19.13 22.57
N ALA A 226 -12.36 -19.66 21.41
CA ALA A 226 -11.48 -20.51 20.62
C ALA A 226 -10.26 -19.72 20.11
N LEU A 227 -10.46 -18.48 19.65
CA LEU A 227 -9.38 -17.60 19.19
C LEU A 227 -8.39 -17.20 20.30
N SER A 228 -8.90 -16.88 21.50
CA SER A 228 -8.03 -16.61 22.66
C SER A 228 -7.28 -17.86 23.15
N GLN A 229 -7.92 -19.03 23.14
CA GLN A 229 -7.25 -20.30 23.44
C GLN A 229 -6.19 -20.67 22.40
N GLU A 230 -6.43 -20.35 21.13
CA GLU A 230 -5.47 -20.56 20.05
C GLU A 230 -4.25 -19.64 20.18
N CYS A 231 -4.45 -18.36 20.51
CA CYS A 231 -3.39 -17.41 20.86
C CYS A 231 -2.56 -17.90 22.08
N LEU A 232 -3.24 -18.35 23.13
CA LEU A 232 -2.59 -18.91 24.32
C LEU A 232 -1.88 -20.25 24.07
N ALA A 233 -2.22 -20.96 23.00
CA ALA A 233 -1.52 -22.17 22.58
C ALA A 233 -0.30 -21.89 21.71
N ARG A 234 -0.34 -20.84 20.86
CA ARG A 234 0.74 -20.50 19.92
C ARG A 234 1.81 -19.58 20.50
N CYS A 235 1.44 -18.56 21.27
CA CYS A 235 2.37 -17.54 21.74
C CYS A 235 3.41 -18.09 22.73
N PRO A 236 3.06 -18.90 23.73
CA PRO A 236 4.06 -19.49 24.64
C PRO A 236 5.02 -20.46 23.94
N LYS A 237 4.56 -21.18 22.89
CA LYS A 237 5.43 -22.04 22.07
C LYS A 237 6.42 -21.22 21.25
N ALA A 238 5.98 -20.13 20.65
CA ALA A 238 6.83 -19.21 19.90
C ALA A 238 7.82 -18.47 20.81
N LYS A 239 7.37 -18.06 22.01
CA LYS A 239 8.25 -17.49 23.05
C LYS A 239 9.28 -18.51 23.54
N ALA A 240 8.89 -19.75 23.84
CA ALA A 240 9.81 -20.80 24.25
C ALA A 240 10.80 -21.21 23.14
N ALA A 241 10.41 -21.17 21.87
CA ALA A 241 11.31 -21.36 20.73
C ALA A 241 12.35 -20.23 20.65
N GLN A 242 11.93 -19.00 20.94
CA GLN A 242 12.82 -17.85 20.99
C GLN A 242 13.72 -17.83 22.24
N ASP A 243 13.20 -18.17 23.42
CA ASP A 243 13.98 -18.25 24.66
C ASP A 243 15.01 -19.39 24.60
N ARG A 244 14.72 -20.48 23.87
CA ARG A 244 15.73 -21.50 23.50
C ARG A 244 16.80 -20.97 22.57
N SER A 245 16.51 -19.94 21.76
CA SER A 245 17.51 -19.19 20.97
C SER A 245 18.20 -18.04 21.72
N LYS A 246 17.63 -17.56 22.84
CA LYS A 246 18.16 -16.45 23.67
C LYS A 246 18.82 -16.90 25.00
N GLY A 247 18.73 -18.17 25.36
CA GLY A 247 19.34 -18.74 26.58
C GLY A 247 20.88 -18.78 26.61
N ALA A 248 21.55 -18.33 25.54
CA ALA A 248 22.97 -18.02 25.55
C ALA A 248 23.17 -16.49 25.60
N GLY A 249 22.75 -15.87 26.70
CA GLY A 249 22.99 -14.45 26.92
C GLY A 249 24.46 -14.18 27.23
N PHE A 250 25.12 -13.38 26.41
CA PHE A 250 26.32 -12.65 26.79
C PHE A 250 25.96 -11.16 26.90
N GLY A 251 26.40 -10.52 28.00
CA GLY A 251 26.34 -9.07 28.21
C GLY A 251 27.27 -8.32 27.25
N PRO A 252 27.65 -7.06 27.52
CA PRO A 252 28.47 -6.27 26.61
C PRO A 252 29.90 -6.83 26.58
N SER A 253 30.09 -7.87 25.78
CA SER A 253 31.36 -8.44 25.40
C SER A 253 31.57 -8.15 23.92
N PHE A 254 32.74 -7.64 23.59
CA PHE A 254 33.27 -7.50 22.23
C PHE A 254 32.81 -8.67 21.35
N PHE A 255 32.00 -8.39 20.31
CA PHE A 255 31.55 -9.40 19.36
C PHE A 255 32.77 -10.09 18.74
N GLY A 256 32.82 -11.42 18.82
CA GLY A 256 33.79 -12.19 18.07
C GLY A 256 33.51 -12.08 16.57
N SER A 257 34.54 -12.26 15.73
CA SER A 257 34.40 -12.22 14.27
C SER A 257 33.39 -13.27 13.74
N SER A 258 33.10 -14.36 14.48
CA SER A 258 32.06 -15.34 14.11
C SER A 258 30.64 -14.80 14.29
N ASP A 259 30.39 -14.00 15.32
CA ASP A 259 29.04 -13.56 15.68
C ASP A 259 28.53 -12.48 14.71
N ILE A 260 29.45 -11.61 14.28
CA ILE A 260 29.20 -10.61 13.23
C ILE A 260 28.84 -11.28 11.90
N ARG A 261 29.56 -12.35 11.52
CA ARG A 261 29.29 -13.08 10.28
C ARG A 261 27.89 -13.67 10.28
N SER A 262 27.50 -14.33 11.37
CA SER A 262 26.14 -14.88 11.52
C SER A 262 25.06 -13.80 11.39
N LEU A 263 25.27 -12.64 12.02
CA LEU A 263 24.32 -11.54 11.95
C LEU A 263 24.19 -10.98 10.52
N ILE A 264 25.30 -10.83 9.79
CA ILE A 264 25.26 -10.39 8.39
C ILE A 264 24.52 -11.42 7.53
N GLU A 265 24.72 -12.72 7.77
CA GLU A 265 24.04 -13.79 7.04
C GLU A 265 22.53 -13.79 7.29
N ASP A 266 22.09 -13.70 8.56
CA ASP A 266 20.67 -13.63 8.90
C ASP A 266 19.99 -12.42 8.25
N ARG A 267 20.69 -11.27 8.22
CA ARG A 267 20.19 -10.03 7.61
C ARG A 267 20.22 -10.05 6.09
N PHE A 268 21.19 -10.74 5.50
CA PHE A 268 21.19 -11.03 4.08
C PHE A 268 19.91 -11.78 3.70
N PHE A 269 19.58 -12.89 4.38
CA PHE A 269 18.41 -13.70 4.05
C PHE A 269 17.10 -12.92 4.20
N ALA A 270 16.96 -12.11 5.25
CA ALA A 270 15.82 -11.23 5.42
C ALA A 270 15.69 -10.16 4.31
N THR A 271 16.82 -9.65 3.81
CA THR A 271 16.83 -8.64 2.74
C THR A 271 16.44 -9.25 1.40
N VAL A 272 17.00 -10.42 1.09
CA VAL A 272 16.78 -11.07 -0.20
C VAL A 272 15.47 -11.86 -0.26
N GLU A 273 14.78 -12.09 0.87
CA GLU A 273 13.48 -12.78 0.93
C GLU A 273 12.47 -12.25 -0.10
N ASN A 274 12.45 -10.92 -0.32
CA ASN A 274 11.55 -10.25 -1.27
C ASN A 274 12.11 -10.12 -2.69
N LEU A 275 13.28 -10.68 -2.99
CA LEU A 275 13.88 -10.74 -4.32
C LEU A 275 13.59 -12.11 -4.96
N PRO A 276 13.80 -12.30 -6.27
CA PRO A 276 13.69 -13.62 -6.87
C PRO A 276 14.61 -14.65 -6.20
N PRO A 277 14.16 -15.91 -6.02
CA PRO A 277 14.93 -16.95 -5.33
C PRO A 277 16.20 -17.38 -6.09
N ARG A 278 16.23 -17.16 -7.40
CA ARG A 278 17.34 -17.49 -8.30
C ARG A 278 17.64 -16.32 -9.22
N LEU A 279 18.93 -16.13 -9.50
CA LEU A 279 19.45 -15.08 -10.38
C LEU A 279 20.57 -15.67 -11.25
N LEU A 280 20.75 -15.15 -12.45
CA LEU A 280 21.90 -15.40 -13.30
C LEU A 280 23.04 -14.46 -12.91
N TYR A 281 24.23 -15.01 -12.67
CA TYR A 281 25.44 -14.20 -12.47
C TYR A 281 26.04 -13.87 -13.85
N THR A 282 25.80 -12.65 -14.33
CA THR A 282 26.08 -12.21 -15.71
C THR A 282 27.54 -12.39 -16.15
N PRO A 283 28.58 -12.25 -15.30
CA PRO A 283 29.96 -12.42 -15.74
C PRO A 283 30.31 -13.86 -16.15
N THR A 284 29.61 -14.85 -15.61
CA THR A 284 29.89 -16.27 -15.88
C THR A 284 28.74 -17.01 -16.53
N GLY A 285 27.52 -16.46 -16.47
CA GLY A 285 26.34 -17.10 -17.00
C GLY A 285 25.81 -18.25 -16.13
N VAL A 286 26.20 -18.32 -14.85
CA VAL A 286 25.81 -19.41 -13.95
C VAL A 286 24.53 -19.04 -13.19
N MET A 287 23.61 -20.01 -13.07
CA MET A 287 22.42 -19.89 -12.24
C MET A 287 22.79 -19.97 -10.75
N CYS A 288 22.37 -18.97 -9.97
CA CYS A 288 22.69 -18.84 -8.55
C CYS A 288 21.42 -18.87 -7.70
N ASN A 289 21.27 -19.92 -6.90
CA ASN A 289 20.31 -19.97 -5.80
C ASN A 289 20.75 -19.06 -4.62
N ARG A 290 19.98 -19.04 -3.53
CA ARG A 290 20.28 -18.21 -2.35
C ARG A 290 21.65 -18.48 -1.71
N GLU A 291 22.05 -19.74 -1.63
CA GLU A 291 23.33 -20.13 -1.05
C GLU A 291 24.52 -19.67 -1.92
N ALA A 292 24.37 -19.80 -3.24
CA ALA A 292 25.34 -19.29 -4.20
C ALA A 292 25.42 -17.75 -4.14
N GLN A 293 24.26 -17.07 -4.11
CA GLN A 293 24.17 -15.60 -3.96
C GLN A 293 24.92 -15.13 -2.70
N LEU A 294 24.70 -15.78 -1.56
CA LEU A 294 25.41 -15.49 -0.32
C LEU A 294 26.92 -15.74 -0.45
N SER A 295 27.32 -16.82 -1.13
CA SER A 295 28.73 -17.15 -1.35
C SER A 295 29.44 -16.13 -2.24
N TYR A 296 28.75 -15.54 -3.23
CA TYR A 296 29.27 -14.41 -4.01
C TYR A 296 29.37 -13.15 -3.17
N PHE A 297 28.34 -12.83 -2.38
CA PHE A 297 28.36 -11.67 -1.49
C PHE A 297 29.51 -11.76 -0.48
N LYS A 298 29.74 -12.92 0.15
CA LYS A 298 30.86 -13.13 1.11
C LYS A 298 32.26 -12.94 0.51
N ARG A 299 32.40 -13.07 -0.82
CA ARG A 299 33.65 -12.84 -1.56
C ARG A 299 33.78 -11.42 -2.11
N SER A 300 32.77 -10.57 -1.90
CA SER A 300 32.76 -9.21 -2.39
C SER A 300 33.54 -8.26 -1.49
N HIS A 301 34.03 -7.17 -2.08
CA HIS A 301 34.68 -6.10 -1.33
C HIS A 301 33.72 -5.43 -0.34
N GLN A 302 32.42 -5.35 -0.68
CA GLN A 302 31.38 -4.82 0.19
C GLN A 302 31.26 -5.62 1.48
N TYR A 303 31.32 -6.96 1.40
CA TYR A 303 31.28 -7.81 2.59
C TYR A 303 32.54 -7.67 3.44
N GLU A 304 33.72 -7.57 2.82
CA GLU A 304 34.97 -7.28 3.55
C GLU A 304 34.89 -5.94 4.29
N GLN A 305 34.38 -4.89 3.64
CA GLN A 305 34.18 -3.58 4.26
C GLN A 305 33.20 -3.65 5.43
N LEU A 306 32.08 -4.37 5.28
CA LEU A 306 31.13 -4.61 6.36
C LEU A 306 31.78 -5.31 7.55
N LEU A 307 32.62 -6.31 7.32
CA LEU A 307 33.32 -6.99 8.42
C LEU A 307 34.29 -6.07 9.16
N LEU A 308 34.98 -5.19 8.45
CA LEU A 308 35.90 -4.22 9.04
C LEU A 308 35.14 -3.15 9.86
N SER A 309 34.00 -2.67 9.36
CA SER A 309 33.21 -1.63 10.01
C SER A 309 32.30 -2.15 11.13
N ALA A 310 31.85 -3.41 11.06
CA ALA A 310 30.88 -3.98 11.99
C ALA A 310 31.29 -3.92 13.46
N SER A 311 32.59 -4.02 13.76
CA SER A 311 33.10 -3.94 15.14
C SER A 311 32.96 -2.54 15.77
N LEU A 312 32.72 -1.51 14.96
CA LEU A 312 32.60 -0.10 15.36
C LEU A 312 31.16 0.41 15.37
N LEU A 313 30.20 -0.40 14.89
CA LEU A 313 28.81 -0.02 14.71
C LEU A 313 27.93 -0.62 15.82
N ASP A 314 26.93 0.14 16.25
CA ASP A 314 25.83 -0.43 17.03
C ASP A 314 24.94 -1.33 16.16
N SER A 315 24.04 -2.08 16.80
CA SER A 315 23.21 -3.08 16.11
C SER A 315 22.28 -2.47 15.06
N GLU A 316 21.75 -1.27 15.28
CA GLU A 316 20.80 -0.61 14.36
C GLU A 316 21.52 -0.08 13.12
N ARG A 317 22.69 0.53 13.31
CA ARG A 317 23.54 0.99 12.21
C ARG A 317 24.06 -0.17 11.39
N LEU A 318 24.53 -1.24 12.04
CA LEU A 318 24.97 -2.44 11.33
C LEU A 318 23.85 -3.04 10.46
N GLN A 319 22.61 -3.04 10.95
CA GLN A 319 21.46 -3.48 10.15
C GLN A 319 21.25 -2.62 8.90
N THR A 320 21.34 -1.30 9.04
CA THR A 320 21.18 -0.36 7.94
C THR A 320 22.29 -0.50 6.90
N GLU A 321 23.54 -0.64 7.36
CA GLU A 321 24.71 -0.84 6.49
C GLU A 321 24.64 -2.18 5.74
N VAL A 322 24.24 -3.27 6.41
CA VAL A 322 24.05 -4.56 5.75
C VAL A 322 22.93 -4.47 4.71
N LEU A 323 21.81 -3.83 5.04
CA LEU A 323 20.71 -3.63 4.10
C LEU A 323 21.17 -2.84 2.87
N SER A 324 21.91 -1.74 3.06
CA SER A 324 22.46 -0.94 1.96
C SER A 324 23.41 -1.77 1.10
N ALA A 325 24.40 -2.41 1.71
CA ALA A 325 25.40 -3.19 0.99
C ALA A 325 24.79 -4.37 0.22
N VAL A 326 23.79 -5.06 0.79
CA VAL A 326 23.08 -6.13 0.08
C VAL A 326 22.25 -5.56 -1.07
N THR A 327 21.56 -4.43 -0.86
CA THR A 327 20.77 -3.78 -1.92
C THR A 327 21.65 -3.31 -3.07
N ASP A 328 22.80 -2.72 -2.76
CA ASP A 328 23.77 -2.24 -3.75
C ASP A 328 24.45 -3.40 -4.48
N PHE A 329 24.71 -4.51 -3.79
CA PHE A 329 25.30 -5.70 -4.39
C PHE A 329 24.32 -6.46 -5.29
N PHE A 330 23.04 -6.52 -4.92
CA PHE A 330 21.98 -7.16 -5.72
C PHE A 330 21.13 -6.15 -6.48
N GLN A 331 21.81 -5.31 -7.26
CA GLN A 331 21.15 -4.54 -8.30
C GLN A 331 20.80 -5.48 -9.47
N ILE A 332 19.52 -5.83 -9.58
CA ILE A 332 19.04 -6.86 -10.52
C ILE A 332 18.53 -6.22 -11.80
N VAL A 333 18.95 -6.79 -12.93
CA VAL A 333 18.37 -6.52 -14.25
C VAL A 333 17.32 -7.57 -14.57
N MET A 334 16.13 -7.14 -14.94
CA MET A 334 15.05 -8.03 -15.37
C MET A 334 14.96 -8.05 -16.89
N LEU A 335 14.75 -9.24 -17.47
CA LEU A 335 14.34 -9.38 -18.85
C LEU A 335 12.82 -9.27 -18.93
N SER A 336 12.34 -8.42 -19.84
CA SER A 336 10.96 -8.42 -20.29
C SER A 336 10.96 -8.71 -21.79
N HIS A 337 10.19 -9.71 -22.21
CA HIS A 337 10.18 -10.12 -23.60
C HIS A 337 8.87 -10.81 -23.97
N ARG A 338 8.73 -11.20 -25.24
CA ARG A 338 7.78 -12.23 -25.64
C ARG A 338 8.46 -13.58 -25.65
N TRP A 339 7.71 -14.62 -25.26
CA TRP A 339 8.24 -15.97 -25.35
C TRP A 339 8.41 -16.38 -26.80
N GLY A 340 9.62 -16.79 -27.15
CA GLY A 340 10.01 -17.30 -28.46
C GLY A 340 10.22 -18.81 -28.45
N SER A 341 10.66 -19.35 -29.58
CA SER A 341 11.02 -20.76 -29.68
C SER A 341 12.35 -21.07 -29.01
N GLY A 342 12.38 -22.16 -28.23
CA GLY A 342 13.61 -22.69 -27.65
C GLY A 342 14.18 -21.83 -26.52
N GLU A 343 13.32 -21.25 -25.69
CA GLU A 343 13.79 -20.61 -24.45
C GLU A 343 14.20 -21.64 -23.41
N PRO A 344 15.37 -21.45 -22.78
CA PRO A 344 15.87 -22.40 -21.80
C PRO A 344 14.99 -22.40 -20.54
N LEU A 345 14.63 -23.60 -20.10
CA LEU A 345 13.99 -23.83 -18.81
C LEU A 345 15.04 -24.01 -17.72
N LEU A 346 14.66 -23.81 -16.46
CA LEU A 346 15.57 -23.92 -15.31
C LEU A 346 16.40 -25.22 -15.33
N HIS A 347 15.74 -26.36 -15.52
CA HIS A 347 16.39 -27.67 -15.49
C HIS A 347 17.36 -27.93 -16.65
N GLU A 348 17.29 -27.14 -17.72
CA GLU A 348 18.18 -27.27 -18.88
C GLU A 348 19.49 -26.50 -18.69
N ILE A 349 19.53 -25.54 -17.77
CA ILE A 349 20.69 -24.67 -17.53
C ILE A 349 21.22 -24.72 -16.09
N GLU A 350 20.53 -25.44 -15.20
CA GLU A 350 20.97 -25.60 -13.81
C GLU A 350 22.27 -26.42 -13.75
N GLY A 351 23.29 -25.87 -13.09
CA GLY A 351 24.63 -26.48 -13.03
C GLY A 351 25.52 -26.19 -14.24
N GLU A 352 24.98 -25.59 -15.29
CA GLU A 352 25.70 -25.25 -16.52
C GLU A 352 26.06 -23.75 -16.57
N LYS A 353 27.00 -23.41 -17.46
CA LYS A 353 27.29 -22.02 -17.83
C LYS A 353 26.60 -21.71 -19.14
N ILE A 354 25.65 -20.77 -19.14
CA ILE A 354 24.86 -20.50 -20.35
C ILE A 354 25.73 -20.14 -21.56
N TYR A 355 26.92 -19.55 -21.36
CA TYR A 355 27.83 -19.18 -22.45
C TYR A 355 28.55 -20.35 -23.11
N ASP A 356 28.69 -21.47 -22.40
CA ASP A 356 29.33 -22.69 -22.92
C ASP A 356 28.29 -23.58 -23.64
N LEU A 357 27.01 -23.30 -23.46
CA LEU A 357 25.92 -24.00 -24.12
C LEU A 357 25.73 -23.48 -25.56
N GLY A 358 25.80 -24.39 -26.53
CA GLY A 358 25.31 -24.14 -27.88
C GLY A 358 23.82 -24.49 -27.97
N GLY A 359 23.05 -23.83 -28.84
CA GLY A 359 21.63 -24.17 -28.95
C GLY A 359 20.77 -23.20 -29.74
N THR A 360 19.53 -23.10 -29.26
CA THR A 360 18.37 -22.43 -29.85
C THR A 360 18.46 -20.90 -29.81
N ASP A 361 17.64 -20.24 -30.64
CA ASP A 361 17.51 -18.77 -30.66
C ASP A 361 17.13 -18.21 -29.27
N GLY A 362 16.32 -18.92 -28.49
CA GLY A 362 15.95 -18.51 -27.14
C GLY A 362 17.12 -18.52 -26.15
N LEU A 363 18.06 -19.47 -26.28
CA LEU A 363 19.30 -19.47 -25.48
C LEU A 363 20.21 -18.31 -25.89
N ALA A 364 20.36 -18.06 -27.19
CA ALA A 364 21.13 -16.92 -27.70
C ALA A 364 20.55 -15.59 -27.19
N LYS A 365 19.21 -15.46 -27.14
CA LYS A 365 18.52 -14.32 -26.54
C LYS A 365 18.90 -14.13 -25.06
N LEU A 366 18.93 -15.21 -24.27
CA LEU A 366 19.33 -15.15 -22.86
C LEU A 366 20.81 -14.76 -22.69
N GLN A 367 21.69 -15.31 -23.52
CA GLN A 367 23.11 -14.97 -23.51
C GLN A 367 23.33 -13.48 -23.83
N LEU A 368 22.69 -12.98 -24.89
CA LEU A 368 22.76 -11.57 -25.28
C LEU A 368 22.17 -10.66 -24.20
N PHE A 369 21.07 -11.05 -23.57
CA PHE A 369 20.54 -10.35 -22.41
C PHE A 369 21.59 -10.21 -21.29
N CYS A 370 22.24 -11.30 -20.88
CA CYS A 370 23.26 -11.27 -19.83
C CYS A 370 24.49 -10.43 -20.23
N ILE A 371 24.91 -10.50 -21.50
CA ILE A 371 25.99 -9.67 -22.03
C ILE A 371 25.63 -8.18 -21.94
N HIS A 372 24.39 -7.82 -22.30
CA HIS A 372 23.93 -6.43 -22.23
C HIS A 372 23.76 -5.96 -20.78
N ALA A 373 23.27 -6.80 -19.87
CA ALA A 373 23.22 -6.50 -18.44
C ALA A 373 24.64 -6.21 -17.89
N LEU A 374 25.63 -7.02 -18.26
CA LEU A 374 27.03 -6.82 -17.87
C LEU A 374 27.63 -5.53 -18.46
N LYS A 375 27.31 -5.18 -19.71
CA LYS A 375 27.72 -3.90 -20.32
C LYS A 375 27.16 -2.68 -19.56
N HIS A 376 26.00 -2.82 -18.94
CA HIS A 376 25.40 -1.83 -18.04
C HIS A 376 25.89 -1.93 -16.59
N HIS A 377 26.96 -2.70 -16.34
CA HIS A 377 27.59 -2.90 -15.03
C HIS A 377 26.73 -3.62 -14.00
N PHE A 378 25.81 -4.47 -14.45
CA PHE A 378 25.01 -5.30 -13.56
C PHE A 378 25.48 -6.76 -13.57
N ASP A 379 25.82 -7.24 -12.38
CA ASP A 379 26.27 -8.62 -12.14
C ASP A 379 25.12 -9.63 -12.04
N TRP A 380 23.90 -9.16 -11.77
CA TRP A 380 22.74 -10.01 -11.50
C TRP A 380 21.63 -9.77 -12.51
N ALA A 381 21.22 -10.85 -13.16
CA ALA A 381 20.17 -10.85 -14.14
C ALA A 381 19.06 -11.86 -13.78
N TRP A 382 17.85 -11.61 -14.26
CA TRP A 382 16.70 -12.46 -14.04
C TRP A 382 15.83 -12.59 -15.28
N SER A 383 15.36 -13.81 -15.55
CA SER A 383 14.40 -14.13 -16.60
C SER A 383 13.38 -15.14 -16.07
N ASP A 384 12.11 -14.92 -16.37
CA ASP A 384 10.96 -15.72 -15.93
C ASP A 384 10.95 -17.15 -16.48
N THR A 385 11.62 -17.41 -17.60
CA THR A 385 11.68 -18.75 -18.22
C THR A 385 12.64 -19.69 -17.50
N CYS A 386 13.78 -19.18 -17.04
CA CYS A 386 14.82 -20.00 -16.44
C CYS A 386 15.08 -19.76 -14.95
N CYS A 387 14.61 -18.67 -14.34
CA CYS A 387 14.83 -18.40 -12.92
C CYS A 387 13.66 -18.86 -12.02
N ILE A 388 12.48 -19.13 -12.59
CA ILE A 388 11.32 -19.65 -11.85
C ILE A 388 11.25 -21.17 -12.03
N ASN A 389 11.16 -21.91 -10.91
CA ASN A 389 10.90 -23.35 -10.97
C ASN A 389 9.41 -23.61 -11.21
N ARG A 390 9.05 -23.78 -12.47
CA ARG A 390 7.68 -24.10 -12.90
C ARG A 390 7.20 -25.50 -12.51
N CYS A 391 8.09 -26.38 -12.07
CA CYS A 391 7.73 -27.71 -11.57
C CYS A 391 7.28 -27.68 -10.09
N SER A 392 7.58 -26.58 -9.38
CA SER A 392 7.12 -26.35 -8.01
C SER A 392 5.85 -25.51 -8.04
N SER A 393 4.72 -26.09 -7.65
CA SER A 393 3.46 -25.36 -7.55
C SER A 393 3.54 -24.22 -6.54
N ALA A 394 4.21 -24.45 -5.40
CA ALA A 394 4.37 -23.45 -4.36
C ALA A 394 5.17 -22.22 -4.85
N GLU A 395 6.25 -22.45 -5.60
CA GLU A 395 7.07 -21.35 -6.12
C GLU A 395 6.40 -20.64 -7.30
N SER A 396 5.69 -21.38 -8.14
CA SER A 396 4.92 -20.78 -9.23
C SER A 396 3.84 -19.86 -8.67
N ASP A 397 3.12 -20.30 -7.64
CA ASP A 397 2.12 -19.50 -6.93
C ASP A 397 2.75 -18.25 -6.28
N GLU A 398 3.89 -18.41 -5.60
CA GLU A 398 4.61 -17.30 -4.98
C GLU A 398 5.12 -16.28 -6.02
N ALA A 399 5.59 -16.75 -7.18
CA ALA A 399 6.02 -15.90 -8.28
C ALA A 399 4.86 -15.04 -8.79
N PHE A 400 3.65 -15.59 -8.94
CA PHE A 400 2.48 -14.79 -9.34
C PHE A 400 2.21 -13.61 -8.41
N TRP A 401 2.46 -13.76 -7.11
CA TRP A 401 2.29 -12.69 -6.12
C TRP A 401 3.42 -11.67 -6.12
N SER A 402 4.60 -12.08 -6.57
CA SER A 402 5.84 -11.34 -6.35
C SER A 402 6.36 -10.66 -7.61
N LEU A 403 5.93 -11.08 -8.81
CA LEU A 403 6.37 -10.54 -10.10
C LEU A 403 6.33 -9.00 -10.16
N PHE A 404 5.19 -8.39 -9.83
CA PHE A 404 5.08 -6.92 -9.80
C PHE A 404 6.12 -6.30 -8.86
N SER A 405 6.30 -6.88 -7.67
CA SER A 405 7.27 -6.38 -6.69
C SER A 405 8.71 -6.55 -7.17
N TRP A 406 9.03 -7.66 -7.83
CA TRP A 406 10.35 -7.93 -8.40
C TRP A 406 10.70 -6.92 -9.50
N TYR A 407 9.81 -6.67 -10.47
CA TYR A 407 10.02 -5.62 -11.48
C TYR A 407 10.11 -4.23 -10.84
N ARG A 408 9.29 -3.93 -9.83
CA ARG A 408 9.34 -2.66 -9.09
C ARG A 408 10.66 -2.43 -8.35
N ARG A 409 11.29 -3.51 -7.88
CA ARG A 409 12.57 -3.49 -7.17
C ARG A 409 13.78 -3.66 -8.09
N SER A 410 13.56 -3.92 -9.38
CA SER A 410 14.65 -4.03 -10.35
C SER A 410 15.36 -2.69 -10.55
N SER A 411 16.67 -2.75 -10.74
CA SER A 411 17.47 -1.56 -11.04
C SER A 411 17.32 -1.14 -12.50
N LEU A 412 17.11 -2.12 -13.39
CA LEU A 412 16.87 -1.94 -14.80
C LEU A 412 15.98 -3.07 -15.32
N THR A 413 15.03 -2.74 -16.19
CA THR A 413 14.33 -3.72 -17.01
C THR A 413 14.73 -3.55 -18.47
N ILE A 414 15.31 -4.59 -19.06
CA ILE A 414 15.63 -4.67 -20.47
C ILE A 414 14.41 -5.27 -21.18
N VAL A 415 13.78 -4.48 -22.05
CA VAL A 415 12.67 -4.94 -22.88
C VAL A 415 13.22 -5.33 -24.25
N TYR A 416 13.16 -6.61 -24.59
CA TYR A 416 13.58 -7.11 -25.90
C TYR A 416 12.39 -7.23 -26.85
N LEU A 417 12.40 -6.41 -27.91
CA LEU A 417 11.38 -6.35 -28.95
C LEU A 417 11.87 -7.12 -30.17
N SER A 418 11.59 -8.43 -30.20
CA SER A 418 12.04 -9.34 -31.27
C SER A 418 11.47 -9.01 -32.65
N ASP A 419 10.40 -8.22 -32.72
CA ASP A 419 9.62 -7.87 -33.90
C ASP A 419 9.82 -6.41 -34.38
N VAL A 420 10.76 -5.67 -33.79
CA VAL A 420 11.04 -4.27 -34.13
C VAL A 420 12.42 -4.14 -34.77
N SER A 421 12.50 -3.47 -35.91
CA SER A 421 13.73 -3.08 -36.63
C SER A 421 14.01 -1.57 -36.55
N ASP A 422 15.06 -1.05 -37.19
CA ASP A 422 15.50 0.38 -37.08
C ASP A 422 14.46 1.40 -37.56
N THR A 423 13.55 1.00 -38.45
CA THR A 423 12.52 1.89 -39.01
C THR A 423 11.16 1.73 -38.36
N ASP A 424 10.99 0.72 -37.50
CA ASP A 424 9.70 0.36 -36.95
C ASP A 424 9.41 1.14 -35.66
N SER A 425 8.12 1.39 -35.41
CA SER A 425 7.65 2.00 -34.18
C SER A 425 7.40 0.95 -33.10
N LEU A 426 7.38 1.36 -31.83
CA LEU A 426 6.94 0.53 -30.71
C LEU A 426 5.53 -0.04 -30.92
N ALA A 427 4.67 0.70 -31.64
CA ALA A 427 3.31 0.31 -31.96
C ALA A 427 3.22 -1.00 -32.77
N SER A 428 4.27 -1.33 -33.51
CA SER A 428 4.35 -2.56 -34.31
C SER A 428 4.65 -3.81 -33.48
N SER A 429 5.14 -3.65 -32.25
CA SER A 429 5.54 -4.78 -31.42
C SER A 429 4.35 -5.44 -30.75
N GLY A 430 4.23 -6.76 -30.93
CA GLY A 430 3.27 -7.55 -30.17
C GLY A 430 3.61 -7.66 -28.67
N TRP A 431 4.72 -7.06 -28.21
CA TRP A 431 5.03 -6.98 -26.78
C TRP A 431 3.95 -6.19 -26.04
N PHE A 432 3.38 -5.15 -26.67
CA PHE A 432 2.28 -4.36 -26.11
C PHE A 432 0.94 -5.09 -26.10
N GLU A 433 0.83 -6.23 -26.79
CA GLU A 433 -0.36 -7.07 -26.86
C GLU A 433 -0.33 -8.21 -25.82
N GLN A 434 0.78 -8.44 -25.11
CA GLN A 434 0.89 -9.49 -24.11
C GLN A 434 0.34 -9.03 -22.75
N GLY A 435 -0.41 -9.88 -22.04
CA GLY A 435 -1.03 -9.52 -20.76
C GLY A 435 -0.03 -9.21 -19.64
N TRP A 436 1.01 -10.04 -19.48
CA TRP A 436 2.03 -9.90 -18.43
C TRP A 436 2.92 -8.67 -18.60
N THR A 437 3.22 -8.27 -19.84
CA THR A 437 4.11 -7.13 -20.11
C THR A 437 3.52 -5.80 -19.65
N LEU A 438 2.21 -5.71 -19.40
CA LEU A 438 1.58 -4.51 -18.85
C LEU A 438 2.11 -4.19 -17.45
N GLN A 439 2.15 -5.20 -16.58
CA GLN A 439 2.66 -5.00 -15.23
C GLN A 439 4.17 -4.85 -15.21
N GLU A 440 4.89 -5.52 -16.11
CA GLU A 440 6.34 -5.36 -16.28
C GLU A 440 6.67 -3.92 -16.69
N LEU A 441 5.89 -3.35 -17.62
CA LEU A 441 5.98 -1.94 -17.99
C LEU A 441 5.70 -1.04 -16.79
N LEU A 442 4.55 -1.21 -16.12
CA LEU A 442 4.10 -0.28 -15.09
C LEU A 442 4.92 -0.37 -13.79
N ALA A 443 5.38 -1.56 -13.42
CA ALA A 443 6.13 -1.77 -12.19
C ALA A 443 7.54 -1.18 -12.28
N SER A 444 8.19 -1.32 -13.43
CA SER A 444 9.63 -1.03 -13.59
C SER A 444 9.91 0.47 -13.55
N PRO A 445 10.80 0.97 -12.66
CA PRO A 445 11.16 2.39 -12.63
C PRO A 445 12.06 2.80 -13.81
N THR A 446 12.93 1.88 -14.24
CA THR A 446 13.92 2.11 -15.31
C THR A 446 13.74 1.07 -16.41
N VAL A 447 13.57 1.53 -17.65
CA VAL A 447 13.38 0.63 -18.81
C VAL A 447 14.31 1.05 -19.95
N LEU A 448 14.95 0.06 -20.58
CA LEU A 448 15.63 0.21 -21.86
C LEU A 448 15.00 -0.73 -22.89
N PHE A 449 14.55 -0.17 -24.01
CA PHE A 449 13.99 -0.93 -25.13
C PHE A 449 15.11 -1.30 -26.10
N TYR A 450 15.19 -2.59 -26.42
CA TYR A 450 16.10 -3.16 -27.40
C TYR A 450 15.31 -3.73 -28.57
N ARG A 451 15.83 -3.51 -29.76
CA ARG A 451 15.27 -4.05 -31.00
C ARG A 451 15.71 -5.50 -31.21
N SER A 452 15.20 -6.11 -32.28
CA SER A 452 15.53 -7.48 -32.71
C SER A 452 17.04 -7.72 -32.86
N ASP A 453 17.79 -6.69 -33.26
CA ASP A 453 19.25 -6.69 -33.47
C ASP A 453 20.07 -6.35 -32.21
N TRP A 454 19.43 -6.24 -31.03
CA TRP A 454 20.07 -5.87 -29.76
C TRP A 454 20.74 -4.48 -29.73
N PHE A 455 20.37 -3.60 -30.66
CA PHE A 455 20.62 -2.17 -30.51
C PHE A 455 19.51 -1.51 -29.69
N LEU A 456 19.87 -0.44 -28.98
CA LEU A 456 18.88 0.40 -28.29
C LEU A 456 17.89 0.96 -29.31
N TYR A 457 16.62 0.99 -28.93
CA TYR A 457 15.53 1.54 -29.74
C TYR A 457 15.78 3.02 -30.08
N THR A 458 16.24 3.78 -29.09
CA THR A 458 16.66 5.18 -29.28
C THR A 458 18.17 5.26 -29.52
N LYS A 459 18.58 6.23 -30.35
CA LYS A 459 20.00 6.51 -30.63
C LYS A 459 20.65 7.44 -29.59
N ASN A 460 19.89 7.87 -28.57
CA ASN A 460 20.41 8.69 -27.50
C ASN A 460 20.97 7.82 -26.37
N ASP A 461 21.94 8.36 -25.64
CA ASP A 461 22.55 7.68 -24.49
C ASP A 461 21.65 7.76 -23.24
N SER A 462 20.32 7.71 -23.42
CA SER A 462 19.38 7.75 -22.30
C SER A 462 19.54 6.49 -21.46
N THR A 463 19.78 6.65 -20.17
CA THR A 463 19.85 5.55 -19.21
C THR A 463 18.46 5.05 -18.78
N ASN A 464 17.40 5.78 -19.15
CA ASN A 464 16.02 5.37 -18.89
C ASN A 464 15.07 5.89 -19.98
N HIS A 465 14.55 5.01 -20.83
CA HIS A 465 13.61 5.37 -21.89
C HIS A 465 12.26 5.89 -21.34
N LYS A 466 11.94 5.65 -20.06
CA LYS A 466 10.78 6.30 -19.40
C LYS A 466 11.02 7.75 -19.01
N THR A 467 12.22 8.28 -19.19
CA THR A 467 12.53 9.71 -19.01
C THR A 467 12.66 10.45 -20.35
N ASP A 468 12.68 9.71 -21.45
CA ASP A 468 12.74 10.28 -22.80
C ASP A 468 11.34 10.79 -23.23
N PRO A 469 11.20 12.10 -23.54
CA PRO A 469 9.91 12.66 -23.94
C PRO A 469 9.29 12.03 -25.19
N ALA A 470 10.10 11.66 -26.17
CA ALA A 470 9.67 11.07 -27.43
C ALA A 470 9.19 9.63 -27.22
N VAL A 471 9.95 8.84 -26.45
CA VAL A 471 9.52 7.47 -26.11
C VAL A 471 8.27 7.49 -25.23
N LEU A 472 8.17 8.41 -24.26
CA LEU A 472 6.97 8.54 -23.44
C LEU A 472 5.73 8.93 -24.25
N GLU A 473 5.88 9.76 -25.28
CA GLU A 473 4.78 10.11 -26.18
C GLU A 473 4.33 8.91 -27.00
N GLU A 474 5.29 8.16 -27.55
CA GLU A 474 5.00 6.94 -28.28
C GLU A 474 4.34 5.87 -27.39
N LEU A 475 4.87 5.64 -26.18
CA LEU A 475 4.29 4.73 -25.21
C LEU A 475 2.87 5.13 -24.83
N GLN A 476 2.59 6.41 -24.62
CA GLN A 476 1.24 6.88 -24.34
C GLN A 476 0.30 6.59 -25.51
N ASN A 477 0.74 6.81 -26.75
CA ASN A 477 -0.06 6.56 -27.94
C ASN A 477 -0.35 5.07 -28.15
N VAL A 478 0.62 4.20 -27.90
CA VAL A 478 0.48 2.74 -28.08
C VAL A 478 -0.35 2.11 -26.97
N THR A 479 -0.16 2.55 -25.72
CA THR A 479 -0.77 1.90 -24.55
C THR A 479 -2.08 2.54 -24.09
N GLY A 480 -2.33 3.80 -24.47
CA GLY A 480 -3.40 4.62 -23.89
C GLY A 480 -3.15 5.01 -22.42
N ILE A 481 -1.95 4.75 -21.88
CA ILE A 481 -1.58 5.05 -20.50
C ILE A 481 -0.95 6.44 -20.45
N THR A 482 -1.45 7.31 -19.57
CA THR A 482 -0.90 8.66 -19.44
C THR A 482 0.57 8.62 -18.99
N LYS A 483 1.38 9.58 -19.46
CA LYS A 483 2.81 9.69 -19.11
C LYS A 483 3.06 9.60 -17.59
N ARG A 484 2.16 10.15 -16.76
CA ARG A 484 2.25 10.07 -15.29
C ARG A 484 2.30 8.62 -14.79
N HIS A 485 1.42 7.76 -15.31
CA HIS A 485 1.37 6.35 -14.91
C HIS A 485 2.50 5.53 -15.56
N LEU A 486 3.02 5.94 -16.72
CA LEU A 486 4.20 5.27 -17.28
C LEU A 486 5.47 5.52 -16.45
N VAL A 487 5.60 6.69 -15.82
CA VAL A 487 6.76 7.06 -15.00
C VAL A 487 6.62 6.61 -13.55
N ASP A 488 5.47 6.86 -12.92
CA ASP A 488 5.25 6.57 -11.49
C ASP A 488 3.86 5.98 -11.24
N PHE A 489 3.75 4.66 -11.44
CA PHE A 489 2.53 3.91 -11.20
C PHE A 489 2.48 3.36 -9.77
N TYR A 490 1.30 3.35 -9.13
CA TYR A 490 1.09 2.63 -7.87
C TYR A 490 -0.06 1.64 -8.00
N PRO A 491 0.13 0.38 -7.52
CA PRO A 491 -0.96 -0.57 -7.38
C PRO A 491 -2.12 -0.01 -6.58
N GLY A 492 -3.35 -0.30 -7.01
CA GLY A 492 -4.55 0.24 -6.40
C GLY A 492 -5.82 -0.18 -7.12
N MET A 493 -6.96 0.00 -6.45
CA MET A 493 -8.29 -0.36 -6.96
C MET A 493 -9.14 0.85 -7.35
N ASP A 494 -8.54 2.03 -7.34
CA ASP A 494 -9.08 3.27 -7.87
C ASP A 494 -9.00 3.28 -9.40
N ASP A 495 -9.97 3.96 -10.02
CA ASP A 495 -10.03 4.11 -11.48
C ASP A 495 -10.00 2.76 -12.20
N ALA A 496 -10.77 1.80 -11.68
CA ALA A 496 -10.72 0.43 -12.12
C ALA A 496 -11.03 0.30 -13.62
N ARG A 497 -11.97 1.10 -14.12
CA ARG A 497 -12.33 1.13 -15.53
C ARG A 497 -11.17 1.48 -16.47
N THR A 498 -10.34 2.45 -16.08
CA THR A 498 -9.18 2.88 -16.86
C THR A 498 -8.07 1.83 -16.82
N ARG A 499 -7.80 1.25 -15.64
CA ARG A 499 -6.84 0.14 -15.50
C ARG A 499 -7.26 -1.08 -16.33
N LEU A 500 -8.55 -1.41 -16.36
CA LEU A 500 -9.12 -2.47 -17.20
C LEU A 500 -9.03 -2.12 -18.70
N HIS A 501 -9.16 -0.84 -19.06
CA HIS A 501 -8.97 -0.38 -20.44
C HIS A 501 -7.53 -0.65 -20.92
N TRP A 502 -6.51 -0.34 -20.13
CA TRP A 502 -5.10 -0.62 -20.48
C TRP A 502 -4.81 -2.10 -20.74
N ALA A 503 -5.57 -2.99 -20.10
CA ALA A 503 -5.48 -4.43 -20.27
C ALA A 503 -6.33 -4.98 -21.42
N SER A 504 -7.35 -4.24 -21.86
CA SER A 504 -8.39 -4.73 -22.78
C SER A 504 -7.89 -5.07 -24.19
N GLY A 505 -6.78 -4.47 -24.62
CA GLY A 505 -6.12 -4.76 -25.89
C GLY A 505 -5.25 -6.02 -25.87
N ARG A 506 -5.03 -6.62 -24.70
CA ARG A 506 -3.99 -7.64 -24.48
C ARG A 506 -4.53 -9.07 -24.49
N SER A 507 -3.63 -10.01 -24.70
CA SER A 507 -3.87 -11.45 -24.81
C SER A 507 -2.85 -12.23 -23.98
N THR A 508 -3.20 -13.46 -23.63
CA THR A 508 -2.36 -14.35 -22.81
C THR A 508 -2.38 -15.76 -23.36
N THR A 509 -1.29 -16.50 -23.15
CA THR A 509 -1.17 -17.90 -23.60
C THR A 509 -2.12 -18.81 -22.86
N ARG A 510 -2.22 -18.66 -21.54
CA ARG A 510 -3.27 -19.29 -20.73
C ARG A 510 -4.44 -18.31 -20.59
N PRO A 511 -5.68 -18.72 -20.91
CA PRO A 511 -6.82 -17.80 -20.87
C PRO A 511 -7.03 -17.13 -19.51
N GLU A 512 -6.83 -17.85 -18.40
CA GLU A 512 -7.03 -17.31 -17.04
C GLU A 512 -6.01 -16.23 -16.66
N ASP A 513 -4.82 -16.24 -17.28
CA ASP A 513 -3.78 -15.25 -17.00
C ASP A 513 -4.21 -13.83 -17.36
N ILE A 514 -5.26 -13.64 -18.17
CA ILE A 514 -5.81 -12.30 -18.45
C ILE A 514 -6.29 -11.60 -17.18
N ALA A 515 -6.72 -12.37 -16.18
CA ALA A 515 -7.08 -11.86 -14.86
C ALA A 515 -5.86 -11.82 -13.93
N TYR A 516 -5.05 -12.88 -13.92
CA TYR A 516 -3.93 -12.99 -12.98
C TYR A 516 -2.82 -11.96 -13.25
N SER A 517 -2.60 -11.59 -14.52
CA SER A 517 -1.63 -10.55 -14.89
C SER A 517 -2.01 -9.16 -14.36
N LEU A 518 -3.24 -8.97 -13.88
CA LEU A 518 -3.73 -7.72 -13.31
C LEU A 518 -3.60 -7.67 -11.77
N PHE A 519 -3.19 -8.76 -11.12
CA PHE A 519 -3.12 -8.80 -9.66
C PHE A 519 -2.17 -7.76 -9.09
N GLY A 520 -0.99 -7.61 -9.70
CA GLY A 520 -0.02 -6.57 -9.34
C GLY A 520 -0.52 -5.15 -9.60
N ILE A 521 -1.31 -4.94 -10.66
CA ILE A 521 -1.89 -3.63 -11.02
C ILE A 521 -2.95 -3.20 -10.00
N PHE A 522 -3.78 -4.15 -9.54
CA PHE A 522 -4.83 -3.89 -8.57
C PHE A 522 -4.41 -4.05 -7.11
N GLY A 523 -3.21 -4.57 -6.84
CA GLY A 523 -2.74 -4.86 -5.49
C GLY A 523 -3.63 -5.91 -4.77
N VAL A 524 -4.16 -6.88 -5.52
CA VAL A 524 -5.01 -7.96 -4.98
C VAL A 524 -4.18 -9.21 -4.67
N ARG A 525 -4.67 -10.01 -3.72
CA ARG A 525 -4.15 -11.35 -3.41
C ARG A 525 -5.30 -12.37 -3.46
N LEU A 526 -5.51 -13.00 -4.61
CA LEU A 526 -6.60 -13.93 -4.90
C LEU A 526 -6.08 -15.29 -5.39
N PRO A 527 -6.52 -16.45 -4.90
CA PRO A 527 -5.99 -17.75 -5.37
C PRO A 527 -5.91 -17.89 -6.89
N VAL A 528 -4.79 -18.39 -7.41
CA VAL A 528 -4.58 -18.75 -8.83
C VAL A 528 -5.08 -20.17 -9.03
N LEU A 529 -6.03 -20.37 -9.95
CA LEU A 529 -6.76 -21.63 -10.13
C LEU A 529 -6.86 -21.97 -11.61
N TYR A 530 -5.80 -22.56 -12.18
CA TYR A 530 -5.85 -23.02 -13.58
C TYR A 530 -6.93 -24.07 -13.79
N GLY A 531 -7.72 -23.91 -14.86
CA GLY A 531 -8.87 -24.75 -15.17
C GLY A 531 -10.21 -24.18 -14.66
N GLU A 532 -10.22 -23.04 -13.95
CA GLU A 532 -11.47 -22.43 -13.49
C GLU A 532 -12.27 -21.73 -14.60
N SER A 533 -11.74 -21.63 -15.83
CA SER A 533 -12.21 -20.78 -16.94
C SER A 533 -11.90 -19.29 -16.78
N VAL A 534 -11.71 -18.62 -17.93
CA VAL A 534 -11.45 -17.17 -17.99
C VAL A 534 -12.53 -16.35 -17.30
N GLU A 535 -13.79 -16.75 -17.45
CA GLU A 535 -14.94 -16.02 -16.93
C GLU A 535 -14.99 -16.04 -15.39
N ASN A 536 -14.58 -17.15 -14.76
CA ASN A 536 -14.51 -17.23 -13.30
C ASN A 536 -13.28 -16.49 -12.76
N ALA A 537 -12.10 -16.64 -13.41
CA ALA A 537 -10.89 -15.93 -13.01
C ALA A 537 -11.09 -14.41 -13.04
N LEU A 538 -11.64 -13.89 -14.15
CA LEU A 538 -11.98 -12.48 -14.30
C LEU A 538 -13.10 -12.07 -13.34
N GLY A 539 -14.16 -12.88 -13.22
CA GLY A 539 -15.28 -12.59 -12.32
C GLY A 539 -14.85 -12.44 -10.85
N ARG A 540 -13.91 -13.26 -10.36
CA ARG A 540 -13.35 -13.12 -9.01
C ARG A 540 -12.56 -11.83 -8.84
N LEU A 541 -11.75 -11.44 -9.83
CA LEU A 541 -11.01 -10.18 -9.82
C LEU A 541 -11.97 -8.98 -9.76
N LEU A 542 -12.96 -8.93 -10.66
CA LEU A 542 -13.92 -7.82 -10.73
C LEU A 542 -14.77 -7.71 -9.46
N ALA A 543 -15.19 -8.85 -8.90
CA ALA A 543 -15.87 -8.93 -7.62
C ALA A 543 -15.04 -8.36 -6.46
N GLU A 544 -13.74 -8.71 -6.42
CA GLU A 544 -12.81 -8.24 -5.38
C GLU A 544 -12.59 -6.74 -5.48
N ILE A 545 -12.42 -6.20 -6.70
CA ILE A 545 -12.29 -4.77 -6.95
C ILE A 545 -13.50 -4.03 -6.39
N ILE A 546 -14.72 -4.40 -6.81
CA ILE A 546 -15.95 -3.76 -6.33
C ILE A 546 -16.08 -3.88 -4.81
N SER A 547 -15.80 -5.05 -4.24
CA SER A 547 -15.99 -5.29 -2.81
C SER A 547 -15.05 -4.46 -1.93
N ARG A 548 -13.82 -4.23 -2.38
CA ARG A 548 -12.81 -3.51 -1.60
C ARG A 548 -12.77 -2.01 -1.89
N SER A 549 -12.96 -1.58 -3.14
CA SER A 549 -12.94 -0.16 -3.48
C SER A 549 -14.34 0.48 -3.46
N GLY A 550 -15.39 -0.28 -3.75
CA GLY A 550 -16.72 0.24 -4.06
C GLY A 550 -16.81 0.87 -5.46
N ASP A 551 -15.78 0.71 -6.29
CA ASP A 551 -15.71 1.30 -7.63
C ASP A 551 -16.62 0.55 -8.61
N VAL A 552 -17.79 1.14 -8.86
CA VAL A 552 -18.78 0.61 -9.80
C VAL A 552 -18.43 0.88 -11.26
N SER A 553 -17.35 1.60 -11.57
CA SER A 553 -16.90 1.81 -12.95
C SER A 553 -16.50 0.50 -13.64
N VAL A 554 -16.22 -0.55 -12.86
CA VAL A 554 -16.08 -1.94 -13.36
C VAL A 554 -17.32 -2.38 -14.16
N LEU A 555 -18.51 -1.85 -13.86
CA LEU A 555 -19.76 -2.20 -14.54
C LEU A 555 -19.99 -1.41 -15.84
N ASP A 556 -19.10 -0.48 -16.19
CA ASP A 556 -19.20 0.36 -17.38
C ASP A 556 -18.63 -0.32 -18.63
N TRP A 557 -19.36 -1.33 -19.10
CA TRP A 557 -18.98 -2.13 -20.27
C TRP A 557 -20.22 -2.51 -21.09
N VAL A 558 -20.02 -2.83 -22.37
CA VAL A 558 -21.07 -3.29 -23.28
C VAL A 558 -20.58 -4.53 -24.03
N GLY A 559 -21.30 -5.64 -23.94
CA GLY A 559 -20.91 -6.88 -24.62
C GLY A 559 -21.62 -8.13 -24.10
N LYS A 560 -20.93 -9.27 -24.20
CA LYS A 560 -21.42 -10.56 -23.71
C LYS A 560 -21.26 -10.67 -22.18
N PRO A 561 -22.32 -11.00 -21.43
CA PRO A 561 -22.22 -11.22 -19.98
C PRO A 561 -21.50 -12.52 -19.65
N SER A 562 -20.83 -12.51 -18.51
CA SER A 562 -20.15 -13.65 -17.91
C SER A 562 -21.15 -14.63 -17.28
N SER A 563 -20.83 -15.92 -17.40
CA SER A 563 -21.44 -17.01 -16.67
C SER A 563 -21.14 -16.99 -15.16
N PHE A 564 -20.07 -16.31 -14.73
CA PHE A 564 -19.76 -16.13 -13.31
C PHE A 564 -20.81 -15.24 -12.64
N ASN A 565 -21.14 -14.12 -13.29
CA ASN A 565 -22.20 -13.20 -12.92
C ASN A 565 -22.59 -12.31 -14.11
N SER A 566 -23.88 -12.14 -14.38
CA SER A 566 -24.39 -11.39 -15.53
C SER A 566 -24.04 -9.90 -15.56
N CYS A 567 -23.60 -9.32 -14.44
CA CYS A 567 -23.14 -7.94 -14.35
C CYS A 567 -21.69 -7.74 -14.80
N PHE A 568 -20.95 -8.82 -15.03
CA PHE A 568 -19.55 -8.77 -15.50
C PHE A 568 -19.44 -9.22 -16.96
N PRO A 569 -18.44 -8.72 -17.70
CA PRO A 569 -18.20 -9.16 -19.05
C PRO A 569 -17.56 -10.56 -19.06
N ALA A 570 -17.78 -11.32 -20.13
CA ALA A 570 -17.14 -12.61 -20.32
C ALA A 570 -15.61 -12.51 -20.53
N ASP A 571 -15.12 -11.37 -21.02
CA ASP A 571 -13.70 -11.07 -21.24
C ASP A 571 -13.43 -9.56 -21.05
N LEU A 572 -12.20 -9.10 -21.33
CA LEU A 572 -11.84 -7.69 -21.20
C LEU A 572 -12.13 -6.83 -22.44
N ALA A 573 -12.49 -7.41 -23.59
CA ALA A 573 -12.67 -6.66 -24.84
C ALA A 573 -13.73 -5.54 -24.73
N PRO A 574 -14.84 -5.69 -23.97
CA PRO A 574 -15.80 -4.62 -23.71
C PRO A 574 -15.20 -3.34 -23.10
N TYR A 575 -14.04 -3.42 -22.45
CA TYR A 575 -13.36 -2.27 -21.86
C TYR A 575 -12.52 -1.45 -22.87
N ARG A 576 -12.37 -1.90 -24.13
CA ARG A 576 -11.59 -1.19 -25.16
C ARG A 576 -12.15 0.17 -25.53
N VAL A 577 -13.46 0.33 -25.52
CA VAL A 577 -14.09 1.61 -25.84
C VAL A 577 -14.12 2.45 -24.58
N ILE A 578 -13.40 3.57 -24.55
CA ILE A 578 -13.64 4.59 -23.53
C ILE A 578 -15.00 5.21 -23.87
N PRO A 579 -15.98 5.25 -22.94
CA PRO A 579 -17.21 5.96 -23.20
C PRO A 579 -16.84 7.38 -23.62
N GLN A 580 -17.27 7.80 -24.81
CA GLN A 580 -17.15 9.20 -25.19
C GLN A 580 -17.86 9.99 -24.10
N ASP A 581 -17.12 10.88 -23.45
CA ASP A 581 -17.71 11.87 -22.56
C ASP A 581 -18.77 12.55 -23.40
N ARG A 582 -20.05 12.28 -23.11
CA ARG A 582 -21.15 12.91 -23.83
C ARG A 582 -20.96 14.37 -23.52
N SER A 583 -20.42 15.09 -24.50
CA SER A 583 -20.22 16.53 -24.54
C SER A 583 -21.19 17.17 -23.55
N THR A 584 -20.63 17.76 -22.49
CA THR A 584 -21.38 18.55 -21.50
C THR A 584 -22.56 19.18 -22.21
N PRO A 585 -23.81 18.85 -21.84
CA PRO A 585 -24.97 19.32 -22.59
C PRO A 585 -24.80 20.83 -22.78
N ASN A 586 -24.81 21.26 -24.05
CA ASN A 586 -24.68 22.65 -24.44
C ASN A 586 -25.38 23.52 -23.40
N ASP A 587 -24.62 24.49 -22.88
CA ASP A 587 -24.86 25.32 -21.71
C ASP A 587 -26.05 26.28 -21.95
N SER A 588 -27.22 25.71 -22.25
CA SER A 588 -28.48 26.41 -22.54
C SER A 588 -29.67 25.78 -21.80
N ILE A 589 -29.42 24.99 -20.76
CA ILE A 589 -30.46 24.72 -19.75
C ILE A 589 -30.51 25.95 -18.85
N SER A 590 -31.53 26.78 -19.05
CA SER A 590 -31.88 27.90 -18.18
C SER A 590 -31.71 27.51 -16.71
N ARG A 591 -30.72 28.11 -16.05
CA ARG A 591 -30.32 27.87 -14.66
C ARG A 591 -31.44 28.34 -13.73
N SER A 592 -32.51 27.57 -13.61
CA SER A 592 -33.46 27.75 -12.52
C SER A 592 -32.83 27.19 -11.23
N THR A 593 -32.59 28.08 -10.28
CA THR A 593 -32.15 27.79 -8.89
C THR A 593 -32.82 26.57 -8.22
N PRO A 594 -34.13 26.28 -8.40
CA PRO A 594 -34.74 25.10 -7.77
C PRO A 594 -34.28 23.74 -8.31
N VAL A 595 -33.79 23.65 -9.56
CA VAL A 595 -33.28 22.38 -10.13
C VAL A 595 -31.90 22.06 -9.56
N LEU A 596 -31.05 23.07 -9.39
CA LEU A 596 -29.70 22.91 -8.82
C LEU A 596 -29.75 22.45 -7.36
N GLU A 597 -30.68 22.98 -6.57
CA GLU A 597 -30.85 22.59 -5.17
C GLU A 597 -31.37 21.16 -5.01
N LYS A 598 -32.31 20.73 -5.87
CA LYS A 598 -32.77 19.33 -5.90
C LYS A 598 -31.64 18.38 -6.33
N ALA A 599 -30.86 18.76 -7.33
CA ALA A 599 -29.70 17.99 -7.77
C ALA A 599 -28.63 17.87 -6.67
N ARG A 600 -28.35 18.96 -5.94
CA ARG A 600 -27.42 18.97 -4.80
C ARG A 600 -27.90 18.05 -3.67
N LYS A 601 -29.19 18.09 -3.31
CA LYS A 601 -29.77 17.19 -2.31
C LYS A 601 -29.69 15.72 -2.75
N LEU A 602 -29.95 15.45 -4.02
CA LEU A 602 -29.81 14.09 -4.58
C LEU A 602 -28.34 13.63 -4.50
N TYR A 603 -27.38 14.48 -4.86
CA TYR A 603 -25.96 14.16 -4.79
C TYR A 603 -25.49 13.87 -3.36
N ILE A 604 -25.91 14.68 -2.39
CA ILE A 604 -25.62 14.44 -0.95
C ILE A 604 -26.24 13.11 -0.49
N THR A 605 -27.47 12.82 -0.92
CA THR A 605 -28.15 11.56 -0.60
C THR A 605 -27.41 10.36 -1.20
N LEU A 606 -27.01 10.45 -2.47
CA LEU A 606 -26.22 9.41 -3.16
C LEU A 606 -24.87 9.18 -2.48
N ALA A 607 -24.18 10.26 -2.07
CA ALA A 607 -22.89 10.19 -1.38
C ALA A 607 -22.98 9.60 0.03
N ALA A 608 -24.16 9.63 0.66
CA ALA A 608 -24.41 9.05 1.98
C ALA A 608 -24.80 7.56 1.93
N LEU A 609 -25.02 6.99 0.74
CA LEU A 609 -25.37 5.57 0.63
C LEU A 609 -24.16 4.67 0.89
N PRO A 610 -24.38 3.43 1.37
CA PRO A 610 -23.32 2.42 1.47
C PRO A 610 -22.61 2.22 0.12
N ARG A 611 -21.33 1.87 0.14
CA ARG A 611 -20.61 1.52 -1.09
C ARG A 611 -21.24 0.30 -1.74
N ALA A 612 -21.14 0.22 -3.07
CA ALA A 612 -21.45 -1.01 -3.75
C ALA A 612 -20.57 -2.14 -3.20
N THR A 613 -21.16 -3.31 -2.99
CA THR A 613 -20.44 -4.49 -2.52
C THR A 613 -20.85 -5.68 -3.38
N PHE A 614 -19.95 -6.67 -3.46
CA PHE A 614 -20.22 -7.89 -4.18
C PHE A 614 -20.01 -9.08 -3.24
N VAL A 615 -21.10 -9.58 -2.66
CA VAL A 615 -21.05 -10.63 -1.63
C VAL A 615 -21.75 -11.87 -2.16
N SER A 616 -21.11 -13.03 -2.05
CA SER A 616 -21.67 -14.33 -2.47
C SER A 616 -22.20 -14.33 -3.91
N ARG A 617 -21.41 -13.79 -4.84
CA ARG A 617 -21.79 -13.62 -6.26
C ARG A 617 -23.00 -12.71 -6.51
N ARG A 618 -23.37 -11.87 -5.55
CA ARG A 618 -24.48 -10.91 -5.69
C ARG A 618 -23.97 -9.48 -5.57
N LEU A 619 -24.22 -8.70 -6.61
CA LEU A 619 -24.00 -7.27 -6.58
C LEU A 619 -25.08 -6.59 -5.72
N VAL A 620 -24.65 -5.87 -4.71
CA VAL A 620 -25.50 -5.01 -3.88
C VAL A 620 -25.17 -3.58 -4.23
N LEU A 621 -26.06 -2.94 -4.99
CA LEU A 621 -25.97 -1.53 -5.30
C LEU A 621 -26.74 -0.71 -4.27
N PRO A 622 -26.18 0.40 -3.78
CA PRO A 622 -26.97 1.39 -3.06
C PRO A 622 -28.08 1.93 -3.97
N SER A 623 -29.32 1.84 -3.52
CA SER A 623 -30.49 2.29 -4.30
C SER A 623 -31.25 3.39 -3.56
N ILE A 624 -31.62 4.44 -4.28
CA ILE A 624 -32.65 5.39 -3.83
C ILE A 624 -33.97 4.97 -4.46
N ILE A 625 -34.94 4.61 -3.61
CA ILE A 625 -36.28 4.23 -4.08
C ILE A 625 -37.11 5.50 -4.21
N HIS A 626 -37.49 5.83 -5.45
CA HIS A 626 -38.45 6.90 -5.73
C HIS A 626 -39.79 6.30 -6.13
N LYS A 627 -40.87 6.81 -5.53
CA LYS A 627 -42.23 6.47 -5.94
C LYS A 627 -42.53 7.16 -7.27
N VAL A 628 -42.68 6.40 -8.34
CA VAL A 628 -43.13 6.91 -9.63
C VAL A 628 -44.60 7.34 -9.48
N THR A 629 -44.87 8.64 -9.51
CA THR A 629 -46.22 9.20 -9.31
C THR A 629 -46.98 9.44 -10.61
N LYS A 630 -46.28 9.45 -11.76
CA LYS A 630 -46.85 9.56 -13.10
C LYS A 630 -45.89 8.93 -14.10
N ALA A 631 -46.39 8.06 -14.97
CA ALA A 631 -45.69 7.61 -16.17
C ALA A 631 -46.30 8.37 -17.36
N CYS A 632 -45.50 9.18 -18.04
CA CYS A 632 -45.94 9.86 -19.27
C CYS A 632 -45.47 9.04 -20.47
N GLN A 633 -46.41 8.53 -21.25
CA GLN A 633 -46.13 7.84 -22.50
C GLN A 633 -45.97 8.89 -23.60
N TYR A 634 -44.77 9.02 -24.15
CA TYR A 634 -44.53 9.88 -25.30
C TYR A 634 -44.64 9.04 -26.57
N HIS A 635 -45.63 9.34 -27.42
CA HIS A 635 -45.63 8.87 -28.80
C HIS A 635 -44.60 9.69 -29.58
N ILE A 636 -43.48 9.06 -29.92
CA ILE A 636 -42.55 9.61 -30.91
C ILE A 636 -43.26 9.48 -32.27
N VAL A 637 -43.89 10.55 -32.72
CA VAL A 637 -44.37 10.64 -34.10
C VAL A 637 -43.14 10.90 -34.97
N ALA A 638 -42.83 9.97 -35.86
CA ALA A 638 -41.76 10.16 -36.85
C ALA A 638 -42.08 11.40 -37.71
N PRO A 639 -41.10 12.25 -38.05
CA PRO A 639 -41.34 13.35 -38.98
C PRO A 639 -41.69 12.76 -40.35
N THR A 640 -42.82 13.19 -40.91
CA THR A 640 -43.24 12.91 -42.30
C THR A 640 -42.37 13.62 -43.31
#